data_AF-A0A6A6MJT9-F1
#
_entry.id   AF-A0A6A6MJT9-F1
#
_cell.length_a   1.000
_cell.length_b   1.000
_cell.length_c   1.000
_cell.angle_alpha   90.00
_cell.angle_beta   90.00
_cell.angle_gamma   90.00
#
_symmetry.space_group_name_H-M   'P 1'
#
loop_
_entity.id
_entity.type
_entity.pdbx_description
1 polymer ?
#
loop_
_entity_poly.entity_id
_entity_poly.type
_entity_poly.pdbx_seq_one_letter_code
_entity_poly.pdbx_strand_id
1 'polypeptide(L)'
;MRTLCNSVVTLSWRSPTDAPTDVCHWADGFPLNLHFYTCLLQSIFDFRDETLVLDEVDELVELMKKTWSILGINRSIHYLCFTWVLFQQYVLTSQTEPDLLYAAHAMLSTEVANDAKKPDREAIYVKLLSSMLASMQGWAERRLLHYHDYFQRGNVFLIENLLPLALSASKILGEDVTLIEGTGKEDRKIVDSSGDRVDHYIRASIKNAFARVIETGSYKSTSVEVKDEASEALLQLAKETEDLALRERESFSPILKNGNQLQPVLQLGLESWKIFWFKWWLDSADCEDGGKTIVREMAPYEVDSVIMRVMRQWIDEKMKRGRECFLRVRDSETWNPKSKNEPYAQSIVELMKVVKEMVEEFFEIPVGVTDDLICDLAEKEENQSSCENKEFHIKLKTELCPHLPPLTRCNRDSKFFKLWKKATPCSVTTEEMHRHGLAEAHHPRPSTSRGTQRLYIRLNTLHYLLSHLHSLDKTLALAPRTVSSARTRHASQRKNRSTSSSYFEVAYSSIQSVCQRVSEVAAYRLIFLDSNSVFYETLYVGDVANARIRPALRTLKQNLTLLTAILTDRAQALAMREVMRATFEAYLMVLLAGGCSRVFHRSDHPVIQEDFENLKRVFCTCAEGLMDEEVVEREADIVEGVITLMGECTEQLMEDFSIVTCETSGIGVVGTGQKLPMPPTTGRWNRADPNTILRVLCHRNDKAANQFLKKTFQLAKRK
;
A
#
# COMPACT_ATOMS: atom_id res chain seq x y z
N MET A 1 24.67 92.14 19.21
CA MET A 1 24.43 91.69 20.60
C MET A 1 23.44 92.57 21.35
N ARG A 2 23.70 93.87 21.60
CA ARG A 2 22.80 94.74 22.39
C ARG A 2 21.39 94.90 21.79
N THR A 3 21.29 95.04 20.46
CA THR A 3 20.01 95.11 19.74
C THR A 3 19.24 93.80 19.80
N LEU A 4 19.93 92.66 19.70
CA LEU A 4 19.34 91.33 19.84
C LEU A 4 18.81 91.11 21.26
N CYS A 5 19.59 91.43 22.31
CA CYS A 5 19.12 91.35 23.69
C CYS A 5 17.92 92.27 23.93
N ASN A 6 17.94 93.51 23.44
CA ASN A 6 16.81 94.42 23.63
C ASN A 6 15.54 93.92 22.90
N SER A 7 15.67 93.38 21.68
CA SER A 7 14.57 92.78 20.94
C SER A 7 14.04 91.49 21.60
N VAL A 8 14.93 90.61 22.08
CA VAL A 8 14.54 89.39 22.82
C VAL A 8 13.84 89.74 24.13
N VAL A 9 14.36 90.72 24.88
CA VAL A 9 13.72 91.21 26.11
C VAL A 9 12.34 91.78 25.80
N THR A 10 12.20 92.67 24.80
CA THR A 10 10.87 93.23 24.44
C THR A 10 9.88 92.19 23.94
N LEU A 11 10.34 91.14 23.25
CA LEU A 11 9.49 90.01 22.86
C LEU A 11 9.11 89.16 24.07
N SER A 12 10.03 88.95 25.01
CA SER A 12 9.82 88.10 26.18
C SER A 12 8.83 88.64 27.23
N TRP A 13 8.31 89.86 27.06
CA TRP A 13 7.34 90.49 27.96
C TRP A 13 5.94 90.66 27.32
N ARG A 14 5.67 90.03 26.17
CA ARG A 14 4.37 90.14 25.48
C ARG A 14 3.39 89.06 25.95
N SER A 15 2.15 89.45 26.22
CA SER A 15 1.03 88.55 26.51
C SER A 15 0.17 88.33 25.27
N PRO A 16 -0.42 87.12 25.05
CA PRO A 16 -1.36 86.86 23.95
C PRO A 16 -2.60 87.78 23.94
N THR A 17 -2.90 88.44 25.06
CA THR A 17 -4.06 89.32 25.24
C THR A 17 -3.71 90.80 25.47
N ASP A 18 -2.46 91.21 25.21
CA ASP A 18 -1.96 92.59 25.39
C ASP A 18 -2.11 93.18 26.82
N ALA A 19 -2.44 92.33 27.81
CA ALA A 19 -2.49 92.70 29.22
C ALA A 19 -1.08 92.63 29.87
N PRO A 20 -0.72 93.54 30.81
CA PRO A 20 0.54 93.47 31.51
C PRO A 20 0.57 92.22 32.42
N THR A 21 1.47 91.29 32.11
CA THR A 21 1.72 90.10 32.91
C THR A 21 3.03 90.24 33.69
N ASP A 22 3.01 89.90 34.99
CA ASP A 22 4.20 89.82 35.86
C ASP A 22 5.14 88.63 35.51
N VAL A 23 4.90 87.97 34.38
CA VAL A 23 5.60 86.76 33.96
C VAL A 23 6.16 86.95 32.54
N CYS A 24 7.47 86.70 32.42
CA CYS A 24 8.21 86.77 31.18
C CYS A 24 7.95 85.51 30.34
N HIS A 25 7.23 85.65 29.22
CA HIS A 25 6.98 84.59 28.25
C HIS A 25 7.76 84.88 26.97
N TRP A 26 8.61 83.95 26.52
CA TRP A 26 9.27 84.08 25.22
C TRP A 26 8.19 84.09 24.11
N ALA A 27 7.88 85.27 23.57
CA ALA A 27 6.76 85.54 22.65
C ALA A 27 6.49 84.45 21.63
N ASP A 28 5.22 83.99 21.57
CA ASP A 28 4.58 83.21 20.50
C ASP A 28 5.32 81.95 20.00
N GLY A 29 6.40 81.54 20.67
CA GLY A 29 7.25 80.42 20.31
C GLY A 29 7.07 79.22 21.23
N PHE A 30 5.84 78.84 21.60
CA PHE A 30 5.60 77.67 22.44
C PHE A 30 6.41 76.42 21.99
N PRO A 31 6.57 76.13 20.68
CA PRO A 31 7.46 75.05 20.21
C PRO A 31 8.94 75.22 20.61
N LEU A 32 9.46 76.46 20.65
CA LEU A 32 10.82 76.76 21.07
C LEU A 32 10.99 76.63 22.59
N ASN A 33 10.00 77.07 23.37
CA ASN A 33 10.01 76.90 24.84
C ASN A 33 9.97 75.44 25.23
N LEU A 34 9.16 74.66 24.51
CA LEU A 34 9.12 73.21 24.64
C LEU A 34 10.48 72.59 24.34
N HIS A 35 11.15 73.04 23.28
CA HIS A 35 12.49 72.55 22.93
C HIS A 35 13.52 72.85 24.03
N PHE A 36 13.54 74.08 24.57
CA PHE A 36 14.41 74.41 25.70
C PHE A 36 14.11 73.56 26.93
N TYR A 37 12.84 73.32 27.24
CA TYR A 37 12.45 72.49 28.38
C TYR A 37 12.85 71.02 28.18
N THR A 38 12.67 70.46 26.98
CA THR A 38 13.13 69.11 26.64
C THR A 38 14.65 69.00 26.76
N CYS A 39 15.42 70.00 26.32
CA CYS A 39 16.87 70.04 26.50
C CYS A 39 17.28 70.13 27.97
N LEU A 40 16.53 70.86 28.81
CA LEU A 40 16.74 70.85 30.27
C LEU A 40 16.47 69.46 30.83
N LEU A 41 15.35 68.83 30.48
CA LEU A 41 15.04 67.47 30.93
C LEU A 41 16.09 66.45 30.48
N GLN A 42 16.75 66.63 29.34
CA GLN A 42 17.86 65.76 28.91
C GLN A 42 19.10 65.85 29.83
N SER A 43 19.25 66.91 30.63
CA SER A 43 20.36 67.03 31.58
C SER A 43 20.27 66.09 32.78
N ILE A 44 19.18 65.32 32.91
CA ILE A 44 19.05 64.29 33.95
C ILE A 44 19.92 63.05 33.69
N PHE A 45 20.43 62.91 32.46
CA PHE A 45 21.26 61.76 32.08
C PHE A 45 22.74 62.08 32.27
N ASP A 46 23.53 61.07 32.64
CA ASP A 46 24.97 61.24 32.78
C ASP A 46 25.61 61.55 31.40
N PHE A 47 26.49 62.55 31.36
CA PHE A 47 27.17 62.98 30.14
C PHE A 47 28.21 61.97 29.61
N ARG A 48 28.68 61.06 30.46
CA ARG A 48 29.62 59.97 30.12
C ARG A 48 28.88 58.71 29.72
N ASP A 49 27.77 58.44 30.38
CA ASP A 49 26.89 57.31 30.07
C ASP A 49 25.44 57.78 29.96
N GLU A 50 25.05 58.08 28.72
CA GLU A 50 23.73 58.57 28.35
C GLU A 50 22.59 57.59 28.69
N THR A 51 22.89 56.36 29.13
CA THR A 51 21.90 55.38 29.59
C THR A 51 21.52 55.54 31.06
N LEU A 52 22.37 56.19 31.86
CA LEU A 52 22.19 56.32 33.30
C LEU A 52 21.49 57.62 33.67
N VAL A 53 20.52 57.49 34.57
CA VAL A 53 19.79 58.59 35.20
C VAL A 53 20.56 59.02 36.45
N LEU A 54 20.81 60.31 36.62
CA LEU A 54 21.61 60.85 37.75
C LEU A 54 20.94 60.60 39.10
N ASP A 55 21.71 60.31 40.15
CA ASP A 55 21.15 60.07 41.50
C ASP A 55 20.37 61.29 42.03
N GLU A 56 20.74 62.51 41.60
CA GLU A 56 20.11 63.78 42.01
C GLU A 56 18.95 64.23 41.09
N VAL A 57 18.31 63.33 40.32
CA VAL A 57 17.21 63.71 39.41
C VAL A 57 16.09 64.47 40.10
N ASP A 58 15.70 64.11 41.32
CA ASP A 58 14.64 64.83 42.04
C ASP A 58 15.01 66.30 42.30
N GLU A 59 16.27 66.58 42.64
CA GLU A 59 16.77 67.94 42.87
C GLU A 59 16.84 68.73 41.56
N LEU A 60 17.27 68.09 40.48
CA LEU A 60 17.34 68.68 39.13
C LEU A 60 15.94 69.02 38.60
N VAL A 61 14.97 68.11 38.75
CA VAL A 61 13.57 68.34 38.36
C VAL A 61 12.97 69.47 39.19
N GLU A 62 13.26 69.54 40.50
CA GLU A 62 12.80 70.64 41.37
C GLU A 62 13.40 72.00 40.97
N LEU A 63 14.64 72.01 40.48
CA LEU A 63 15.26 73.20 39.91
C LEU A 63 14.61 73.60 38.59
N MET A 64 14.32 72.64 37.71
CA MET A 64 13.64 72.87 36.44
C MET A 64 12.22 73.41 36.63
N LYS A 65 11.50 73.02 37.70
CA LYS A 65 10.18 73.57 38.06
C LYS A 65 10.20 75.09 38.22
N LYS A 66 11.32 75.68 38.64
CA LYS A 66 11.45 77.15 38.74
C LYS A 66 11.38 77.87 37.38
N THR A 67 11.57 77.13 36.28
CA THR A 67 11.48 77.65 34.91
C THR A 67 10.07 77.55 34.31
N TRP A 68 9.12 76.89 34.99
CA TRP A 68 7.77 76.61 34.49
C TRP A 68 6.99 77.86 34.09
N SER A 69 6.98 78.89 34.95
CA SER A 69 6.28 80.15 34.67
C SER A 69 6.86 80.88 33.45
N ILE A 70 8.19 80.84 33.30
CA ILE A 70 8.92 81.49 32.20
C ILE A 70 8.66 80.79 30.86
N LEU A 71 8.68 79.45 30.86
CA LEU A 71 8.54 78.63 29.66
C LEU A 71 7.09 78.29 29.30
N GLY A 72 6.13 78.63 30.17
CA GLY A 72 4.72 78.27 29.98
C GLY A 72 4.46 76.77 30.14
N ILE A 73 5.22 76.10 31.02
CA ILE A 73 5.10 74.67 31.30
C ILE A 73 4.24 74.49 32.55
N ASN A 74 3.26 73.60 32.47
CA ASN A 74 2.45 73.17 33.61
C ASN A 74 2.74 71.69 33.93
N ARG A 75 2.12 71.18 35.00
CA ARG A 75 2.33 69.80 35.47
C ARG A 75 2.10 68.75 34.36
N SER A 76 1.01 68.89 33.59
CA SER A 76 0.65 67.91 32.56
C SER A 76 1.59 67.97 31.35
N ILE A 77 2.00 69.16 30.91
CA ILE A 77 3.03 69.33 29.87
C ILE A 77 4.37 68.76 30.33
N HIS A 78 4.74 68.94 31.61
CA HIS A 78 5.98 68.36 32.14
C HIS A 78 5.98 66.83 32.07
N TYR A 79 4.94 66.15 32.56
CA TYR A 79 4.90 64.68 32.49
C TYR A 79 4.90 64.16 31.06
N LEU A 80 4.26 64.89 30.14
CA LEU A 80 4.31 64.57 28.72
C LEU A 80 5.74 64.65 28.17
N CYS A 81 6.43 65.77 28.41
CA CYS A 81 7.81 65.96 27.98
C CYS A 81 8.76 64.95 28.65
N PHE A 82 8.53 64.64 29.92
CA PHE A 82 9.39 63.73 30.67
C PHE A 82 9.22 62.28 30.20
N THR A 83 7.99 61.84 29.96
CA THR A 83 7.69 60.55 29.29
C THR A 83 8.35 60.46 27.92
N TRP A 84 8.26 61.53 27.12
CA TRP A 84 8.89 61.60 25.81
C TRP A 84 10.42 61.53 25.88
N VAL A 85 11.05 62.26 26.81
CA VAL A 85 12.51 62.27 26.99
C VAL A 85 13.03 60.90 27.40
N LEU A 86 12.38 60.22 28.34
CA LEU A 86 12.75 58.85 28.74
C LEU A 86 12.65 57.86 27.56
N PHE A 87 11.55 57.93 26.80
CA PHE A 87 11.36 57.10 25.62
C PHE A 87 12.38 57.43 24.51
N GLN A 88 12.60 58.71 24.24
CA GLN A 88 13.53 59.16 23.22
C GLN A 88 14.96 58.74 23.58
N GLN A 89 15.34 58.83 24.87
CA GLN A 89 16.66 58.41 25.35
C GLN A 89 16.87 56.91 25.14
N TYR A 90 15.88 56.08 25.47
CA TYR A 90 15.92 54.64 25.18
C TYR A 90 16.12 54.34 23.68
N VAL A 91 15.46 55.10 22.81
CA VAL A 91 15.60 54.93 21.35
C VAL A 91 16.98 55.39 20.85
N LEU A 92 17.49 56.52 21.34
CA LEU A 92 18.78 57.09 20.93
C LEU A 92 19.96 56.22 21.39
N THR A 93 19.87 55.67 22.59
CA THR A 93 20.88 54.76 23.17
C THR A 93 20.79 53.33 22.60
N SER A 94 20.13 53.15 21.45
CA SER A 94 20.01 51.87 20.76
C SER A 94 19.38 50.75 21.59
N GLN A 95 18.45 51.08 22.50
CA GLN A 95 17.74 50.12 23.35
C GLN A 95 18.65 49.40 24.36
N THR A 96 19.72 50.05 24.81
CA THR A 96 20.71 49.45 25.72
C THR A 96 20.13 49.21 27.11
N GLU A 97 19.36 50.17 27.65
CA GLU A 97 18.85 50.12 29.02
C GLU A 97 17.30 49.96 29.03
N PRO A 98 16.76 48.76 29.34
CA PRO A 98 15.33 48.49 29.27
C PRO A 98 14.52 49.25 30.33
N ASP A 99 15.15 49.65 31.44
CA ASP A 99 14.52 50.35 32.54
C ASP A 99 14.01 51.74 32.12
N LEU A 100 14.64 52.38 31.11
CA LEU A 100 14.15 53.63 30.52
C LEU A 100 12.81 53.46 29.79
N LEU A 101 12.64 52.34 29.09
CA LEU A 101 11.36 51.99 28.44
C LEU A 101 10.29 51.67 29.49
N TYR A 102 10.66 50.97 30.55
CA TYR A 102 9.77 50.70 31.68
C TYR A 102 9.32 51.99 32.36
N ALA A 103 10.25 52.91 32.65
CA ALA A 103 9.95 54.22 33.24
C ALA A 103 9.04 55.05 32.33
N ALA A 104 9.31 55.09 31.02
CA ALA A 104 8.43 55.76 30.05
C ALA A 104 7.02 55.15 30.02
N HIS A 105 6.90 53.82 30.05
CA HIS A 105 5.61 53.14 30.12
C HIS A 105 4.87 53.40 31.45
N ALA A 106 5.58 53.36 32.57
CA ALA A 106 5.01 53.65 33.90
C ALA A 106 4.48 55.08 33.95
N MET A 107 5.26 56.05 33.49
CA MET A 107 4.84 57.45 33.38
C MET A 107 3.64 57.65 32.45
N LEU A 108 3.64 56.98 31.30
CA LEU A 108 2.56 57.04 30.33
C LEU A 108 1.24 56.52 30.94
N SER A 109 1.30 55.39 31.64
CA SER A 109 0.13 54.72 32.20
C SER A 109 -0.41 55.35 33.49
N THR A 110 0.45 55.98 34.30
CA THR A 110 0.06 56.56 35.60
C THR A 110 -0.23 58.05 35.55
N GLU A 111 0.64 58.87 34.98
CA GLU A 111 0.48 60.33 35.00
C GLU A 111 -0.19 60.84 33.73
N VAL A 112 0.35 60.49 32.55
CA VAL A 112 -0.13 61.01 31.27
C VAL A 112 -1.54 60.49 30.95
N ALA A 113 -1.83 59.22 31.19
CA ALA A 113 -3.17 58.65 30.99
C ALA A 113 -4.23 59.30 31.90
N ASN A 114 -3.85 59.68 33.12
CA ASN A 114 -4.76 60.37 34.05
C ASN A 114 -5.00 61.82 33.64
N ASP A 115 -3.95 62.53 33.20
CA ASP A 115 -4.08 63.90 32.69
C ASP A 115 -4.83 63.96 31.35
N ALA A 116 -4.71 62.92 30.50
CA ALA A 116 -5.46 62.80 29.26
C ALA A 116 -6.97 62.68 29.46
N LYS A 117 -7.46 62.13 30.59
CA LYS A 117 -8.90 61.96 30.86
C LYS A 117 -9.62 63.23 31.33
N LYS A 118 -8.89 64.32 31.61
CA LYS A 118 -9.49 65.56 32.10
C LYS A 118 -10.30 66.27 31.00
N PRO A 119 -11.47 66.87 31.32
CA PRO A 119 -12.31 67.52 30.30
C PRO A 119 -11.78 68.89 29.84
N ASP A 120 -11.13 69.65 30.73
CA ASP A 120 -10.65 71.01 30.45
C ASP A 120 -9.17 71.01 30.03
N ARG A 121 -8.89 70.56 28.81
CA ARG A 121 -7.52 70.44 28.27
C ARG A 121 -7.18 71.57 27.32
N GLU A 122 -6.01 72.17 27.50
CA GLU A 122 -5.50 73.18 26.58
C GLU A 122 -5.25 72.60 25.18
N ALA A 123 -5.60 73.33 24.11
CA ALA A 123 -5.46 72.87 22.73
C ALA A 123 -4.00 72.49 22.37
N ILE A 124 -3.04 73.19 22.98
CA ILE A 124 -1.61 72.92 22.84
C ILE A 124 -1.26 71.56 23.44
N TYR A 125 -1.73 71.26 24.66
CA TYR A 125 -1.53 69.96 25.31
C TYR A 125 -2.05 68.80 24.46
N VAL A 126 -3.27 68.91 23.92
CA VAL A 126 -3.87 67.87 23.05
C VAL A 126 -3.00 67.63 21.81
N LYS A 127 -2.53 68.70 21.15
CA LYS A 127 -1.67 68.58 19.97
C LYS A 127 -0.33 67.91 20.28
N LEU A 128 0.31 68.26 21.41
CA LEU A 128 1.54 67.59 21.84
C LEU A 128 1.29 66.14 22.20
N LEU A 129 0.22 65.84 22.94
CA LEU A 129 -0.17 64.50 23.36
C LEU A 129 -0.36 63.59 22.14
N SER A 130 -1.18 64.01 21.17
CA SER A 130 -1.39 63.22 19.95
C SER A 130 -0.10 63.00 19.16
N SER A 131 0.76 64.02 19.05
CA SER A 131 2.05 63.91 18.34
C SER A 131 3.04 62.95 19.03
N MET A 132 3.15 63.03 20.35
CA MET A 132 4.01 62.17 21.15
C MET A 132 3.53 60.71 21.06
N LEU A 133 2.24 60.49 21.33
CA LEU A 133 1.63 59.16 21.31
C LEU A 133 1.71 58.51 19.94
N ALA A 134 1.45 59.26 18.85
CA ALA A 134 1.56 58.73 17.49
C ALA A 134 3.00 58.30 17.16
N SER A 135 4.00 59.05 17.65
CA SER A 135 5.41 58.73 17.47
C SER A 135 5.82 57.48 18.25
N MET A 136 5.43 57.39 19.53
CA MET A 136 5.69 56.23 20.38
C MET A 136 4.98 54.97 19.87
N GLN A 137 3.69 55.09 19.52
CA GLN A 137 2.90 54.01 18.93
C GLN A 137 3.51 53.56 17.60
N GLY A 138 3.77 54.48 16.66
CA GLY A 138 4.33 54.13 15.35
C GLY A 138 5.72 53.47 15.44
N TRP A 139 6.52 53.81 16.46
CA TRP A 139 7.80 53.15 16.72
C TRP A 139 7.63 51.74 17.30
N ALA A 140 6.73 51.56 18.27
CA ALA A 140 6.45 50.29 18.90
C ALA A 140 5.75 49.29 17.96
N GLU A 141 4.73 49.75 17.23
CA GLU A 141 3.96 48.92 16.31
C GLU A 141 4.78 48.39 15.15
N ARG A 142 5.70 49.19 14.59
CA ARG A 142 6.61 48.70 13.54
C ARG A 142 7.42 47.48 13.98
N ARG A 143 7.80 47.42 15.26
CA ARG A 143 8.54 46.28 15.83
C ARG A 143 7.62 45.12 16.16
N LEU A 144 6.43 45.38 16.71
CA LEU A 144 5.45 44.35 17.02
C LEU A 144 4.87 43.69 15.75
N LEU A 145 4.69 44.43 14.65
CA LEU A 145 4.24 43.88 13.36
C LEU A 145 5.27 42.93 12.71
N HIS A 146 6.53 42.98 13.17
CA HIS A 146 7.66 42.21 12.65
C HIS A 146 8.49 41.61 13.79
N TYR A 147 7.87 41.20 14.90
CA TYR A 147 8.63 40.82 16.09
C TYR A 147 9.58 39.63 15.85
N HIS A 148 9.26 38.74 14.91
CA HIS A 148 10.13 37.65 14.48
C HIS A 148 11.47 38.11 13.87
N ASP A 149 11.53 39.34 13.35
CA ASP A 149 12.73 39.93 12.74
C ASP A 149 13.53 40.76 13.75
N TYR A 150 12.85 41.47 14.66
CA TYR A 150 13.46 42.39 15.63
C TYR A 150 13.87 41.72 16.94
N PHE A 151 13.17 40.68 17.36
CA PHE A 151 13.39 40.03 18.64
C PHE A 151 13.92 38.60 18.46
N GLN A 152 15.03 38.33 19.11
CA GLN A 152 15.71 37.04 19.18
C GLN A 152 15.82 36.61 20.65
N ARG A 153 16.26 35.38 20.89
CA ARG A 153 16.28 34.75 22.22
C ARG A 153 16.90 35.62 23.34
N GLY A 154 17.81 36.54 23.02
CA GLY A 154 18.45 37.44 23.98
C GLY A 154 17.71 38.74 24.33
N ASN A 155 16.69 39.17 23.55
CA ASN A 155 15.99 40.45 23.77
C ASN A 155 14.45 40.34 23.70
N VAL A 156 13.92 39.12 23.61
CA VAL A 156 12.48 38.83 23.55
C VAL A 156 11.70 39.37 24.76
N PHE A 157 12.33 39.47 25.94
CA PHE A 157 11.73 40.05 27.15
C PHE A 157 11.31 41.53 26.97
N LEU A 158 11.93 42.27 26.05
CA LEU A 158 11.58 43.68 25.78
C LEU A 158 10.13 43.83 25.28
N ILE A 159 9.53 42.78 24.72
CA ILE A 159 8.13 42.77 24.29
C ILE A 159 7.19 42.98 25.48
N GLU A 160 7.55 42.52 26.69
CA GLU A 160 6.73 42.69 27.90
C GLU A 160 6.50 44.16 28.26
N ASN A 161 7.45 45.04 27.92
CA ASN A 161 7.34 46.49 28.14
C ASN A 161 6.83 47.22 26.90
N LEU A 162 7.22 46.76 25.71
CA LEU A 162 6.84 47.38 24.44
C LEU A 162 5.35 47.22 24.12
N LEU A 163 4.79 46.05 24.40
CA LEU A 163 3.40 45.74 24.09
C LEU A 163 2.44 46.60 24.94
N PRO A 164 2.56 46.68 26.28
CA PRO A 164 1.75 47.59 27.08
C PRO A 164 1.91 49.07 26.70
N LEU A 165 3.11 49.49 26.30
CA LEU A 165 3.33 50.85 25.79
C LEU A 165 2.52 51.13 24.52
N ALA A 166 2.58 50.23 23.54
CA ALA A 166 1.83 50.37 22.28
C ALA A 166 0.32 50.37 22.52
N LEU A 167 -0.18 49.46 23.38
CA LEU A 167 -1.59 49.37 23.73
C LEU A 167 -2.06 50.60 24.51
N SER A 168 -1.28 51.10 25.46
CA SER A 168 -1.59 52.31 26.24
C SER A 168 -1.62 53.55 25.35
N ALA A 169 -0.62 53.71 24.47
CA ALA A 169 -0.58 54.83 23.53
C ALA A 169 -1.78 54.80 22.57
N SER A 170 -2.10 53.63 22.02
CA SER A 170 -3.26 53.44 21.14
C SER A 170 -4.58 53.70 21.87
N LYS A 171 -4.70 53.30 23.13
CA LYS A 171 -5.91 53.49 23.93
C LYS A 171 -6.16 54.98 24.21
N ILE A 172 -5.13 55.71 24.63
CA ILE A 172 -5.24 57.15 24.90
C ILE A 172 -5.56 57.92 23.62
N LEU A 173 -4.92 57.58 22.49
CA LEU A 173 -5.24 58.17 21.18
C LEU A 173 -6.68 57.88 20.72
N GLY A 174 -7.18 56.66 20.97
CA GLY A 174 -8.56 56.28 20.63
C GLY A 174 -9.61 56.99 21.49
N GLU A 175 -9.35 57.14 22.80
CA GLU A 175 -10.20 57.90 23.73
C GLU A 175 -10.25 59.39 23.37
N ASP A 176 -9.14 59.97 22.88
CA ASP A 176 -9.09 61.39 22.48
C ASP A 176 -9.90 61.73 21.22
N VAL A 177 -9.98 60.83 20.25
CA VAL A 177 -10.83 61.02 19.06
C VAL A 177 -12.32 61.07 19.45
N THR A 178 -12.73 60.26 20.43
CA THR A 178 -14.13 60.24 20.90
C THR A 178 -14.54 61.47 21.72
N LEU A 179 -13.58 62.18 22.32
CA LEU A 179 -13.82 63.41 23.09
C LEU A 179 -13.86 64.68 22.22
N ILE A 180 -13.23 64.66 21.04
CA ILE A 180 -13.25 65.78 20.08
C ILE A 180 -14.53 65.72 19.20
N GLU A 181 -15.04 64.52 18.91
CA GLU A 181 -16.28 64.31 18.14
C GLU A 181 -17.52 64.21 19.04
N GLY A 182 -17.73 65.20 19.90
CA GLY A 182 -18.92 65.30 20.73
C GLY A 182 -20.16 65.83 19.99
N THR A 183 -20.67 65.14 18.96
CA THR A 183 -22.11 65.11 18.59
C THR A 183 -22.37 64.08 17.50
N GLY A 184 -22.94 62.92 17.85
CA GLY A 184 -23.49 61.99 16.86
C GLY A 184 -23.44 60.53 17.32
N LYS A 185 -24.51 60.08 17.99
CA LYS A 185 -24.78 58.65 18.23
C LYS A 185 -24.76 57.89 16.90
N GLU A 186 -23.91 56.87 16.79
CA GLU A 186 -24.29 55.57 16.22
C GLU A 186 -23.51 54.47 16.94
N ASP A 187 -24.23 53.43 17.36
CA ASP A 187 -23.77 52.23 18.06
C ASP A 187 -22.61 51.54 17.31
N ARG A 188 -21.36 51.89 17.66
CA ARG A 188 -20.24 50.97 17.49
C ARG A 188 -20.05 50.24 18.82
N LYS A 189 -20.52 48.99 18.85
CA LYS A 189 -20.21 48.02 19.90
C LYS A 189 -18.75 48.18 20.34
N ILE A 190 -18.56 48.41 21.63
CA ILE A 190 -17.27 48.33 22.31
C ILE A 190 -16.84 46.85 22.22
N VAL A 191 -16.20 46.51 21.10
CA VAL A 191 -15.46 45.26 20.92
C VAL A 191 -14.07 45.53 21.47
N ASP A 192 -13.55 44.60 22.27
CA ASP A 192 -12.26 44.65 22.94
C ASP A 192 -11.12 45.00 21.95
N SER A 193 -10.81 46.30 21.86
CA SER A 193 -9.88 46.84 20.85
C SER A 193 -8.43 46.48 21.14
N SER A 194 -8.13 46.02 22.36
CA SER A 194 -6.79 45.61 22.76
C SER A 194 -6.45 44.20 22.29
N GLY A 195 -7.39 43.26 22.44
CA GLY A 195 -7.25 41.88 21.95
C GLY A 195 -7.08 41.80 20.43
N ASP A 196 -7.85 42.59 19.67
CA ASP A 196 -7.79 42.61 18.20
C ASP A 196 -6.44 43.14 17.66
N ARG A 197 -5.79 44.07 18.37
CA ARG A 197 -4.47 44.59 17.99
C ARG A 197 -3.34 43.60 18.23
N VAL A 198 -3.34 42.92 19.37
CA VAL A 198 -2.34 41.87 19.67
C VAL A 198 -2.43 40.78 18.61
N ASP A 199 -3.64 40.35 18.30
CA ASP A 199 -3.94 39.36 17.27
C ASP A 199 -3.50 39.82 15.86
N HIS A 200 -3.67 41.11 15.56
CA HIS A 200 -3.15 41.71 14.33
C HIS A 200 -1.61 41.66 14.25
N TYR A 201 -0.89 42.00 15.34
CA TYR A 201 0.57 41.94 15.36
C TYR A 201 1.09 40.52 15.17
N ILE A 202 0.49 39.54 15.85
CA ILE A 202 0.81 38.11 15.72
C ILE A 202 0.63 37.66 14.28
N ARG A 203 -0.54 37.88 13.68
CA ARG A 203 -0.82 37.49 12.29
C ARG A 203 0.13 38.15 11.29
N ALA A 204 0.36 39.45 11.44
CA ALA A 204 1.24 40.19 10.54
C ALA A 204 2.68 39.67 10.62
N SER A 205 3.22 39.50 11.83
CA SER A 205 4.60 39.05 12.00
C SER A 205 4.80 37.61 11.56
N ILE A 206 3.87 36.70 11.88
CA ILE A 206 3.91 35.31 11.43
C ILE A 206 3.86 35.23 9.90
N LYS A 207 2.95 35.98 9.26
CA LYS A 207 2.83 36.00 7.80
C LYS A 207 4.12 36.47 7.14
N ASN A 208 4.72 37.54 7.66
CA ASN A 208 5.97 38.09 7.14
C ASN A 208 7.15 37.12 7.34
N ALA A 209 7.25 36.49 8.52
CA ALA A 209 8.27 35.49 8.80
C ALA A 209 8.15 34.26 7.88
N PHE A 210 6.92 33.80 7.64
CA PHE A 210 6.66 32.67 6.75
C PHE A 210 6.93 33.01 5.27
N ALA A 211 6.58 34.21 4.81
CA ALA A 211 6.92 34.67 3.47
C ALA A 211 8.44 34.65 3.23
N ARG A 212 9.22 35.09 4.22
CA ARG A 212 10.69 35.02 4.17
C ARG A 212 11.21 33.59 4.10
N VAL A 213 10.61 32.64 4.81
CA VAL A 213 10.98 31.21 4.74
C VAL A 213 10.78 30.67 3.32
N ILE A 214 9.67 31.02 2.65
CA ILE A 214 9.44 30.64 1.24
C ILE A 214 10.49 31.26 0.31
N GLU A 215 10.78 32.56 0.47
CA GLU A 215 11.74 33.28 -0.37
C GLU A 215 13.19 32.78 -0.20
N THR A 216 13.60 32.45 1.03
CA THR A 216 14.95 31.96 1.33
C THR A 216 15.15 30.48 0.99
N GLY A 217 14.12 29.65 1.12
CA GLY A 217 14.12 28.25 0.67
C GLY A 217 14.28 28.11 -0.85
N SER A 218 13.87 29.11 -1.63
CA SER A 218 13.98 29.14 -3.10
C SER A 218 15.40 29.42 -3.61
N TYR A 219 16.24 30.10 -2.81
CA TYR A 219 17.54 30.63 -3.27
C TYR A 219 18.74 29.69 -3.14
N LYS A 220 18.61 28.54 -2.46
CA LYS A 220 19.72 27.59 -2.25
C LYS A 220 19.87 26.55 -3.35
N SER A 221 18.93 26.48 -4.29
CA SER A 221 18.95 25.50 -5.38
C SER A 221 19.65 26.07 -6.61
N THR A 222 20.98 25.98 -6.65
CA THR A 222 21.74 26.24 -7.89
C THR A 222 22.78 25.16 -8.11
N SER A 223 22.34 23.92 -8.37
CA SER A 223 22.96 22.98 -9.33
C SER A 223 22.40 21.54 -9.24
N VAL A 224 21.81 21.10 -10.37
CA VAL A 224 21.68 19.72 -10.89
C VAL A 224 20.54 18.81 -10.35
N GLU A 225 19.69 18.39 -11.31
CA GLU A 225 18.66 17.31 -11.30
C GLU A 225 17.30 17.60 -10.61
N VAL A 226 16.43 18.25 -11.40
CA VAL A 226 15.06 18.78 -11.17
C VAL A 226 14.06 17.91 -10.36
N LYS A 227 14.29 16.61 -10.11
CA LYS A 227 13.34 15.76 -9.37
C LYS A 227 13.70 15.55 -7.89
N ASP A 228 14.98 15.40 -7.56
CA ASP A 228 15.42 15.30 -6.16
C ASP A 228 15.46 16.69 -5.50
N GLU A 229 15.68 17.75 -6.28
CA GLU A 229 15.67 19.14 -5.79
C GLU A 229 14.30 19.57 -5.23
N ALA A 230 13.19 19.08 -5.80
CA ALA A 230 11.84 19.48 -5.38
C ALA A 230 11.40 18.82 -4.07
N SER A 231 11.74 17.54 -3.86
CA SER A 231 11.48 16.84 -2.61
C SER A 231 12.37 17.35 -1.49
N GLU A 232 13.64 17.65 -1.78
CA GLU A 232 14.58 18.26 -0.83
C GLU A 232 14.16 19.69 -0.45
N ALA A 233 13.71 20.50 -1.41
CA ALA A 233 13.17 21.83 -1.14
C ALA A 233 11.91 21.77 -0.26
N LEU A 234 11.01 20.80 -0.48
CA LEU A 234 9.83 20.60 0.37
C LEU A 234 10.19 20.14 1.78
N LEU A 235 11.19 19.25 1.93
CA LEU A 235 11.69 18.82 3.24
C LEU A 235 12.34 19.98 4.00
N GLN A 236 13.16 20.78 3.33
CA GLN A 236 13.78 21.96 3.92
C GLN A 236 12.74 23.01 4.32
N LEU A 237 11.74 23.25 3.46
CA LEU A 237 10.62 24.15 3.77
C LEU A 237 9.82 23.65 4.99
N ALA A 238 9.56 22.35 5.08
CA ALA A 238 8.87 21.75 6.22
C ALA A 238 9.67 21.95 7.53
N LYS A 239 10.98 21.74 7.50
CA LYS A 239 11.88 21.94 8.64
C LYS A 239 11.96 23.39 9.09
N GLU A 240 12.14 24.33 8.16
CA GLU A 240 12.19 25.77 8.49
C GLU A 240 10.84 26.28 9.02
N THR A 241 9.73 25.71 8.54
CA THR A 241 8.39 25.99 9.05
C THR A 241 8.20 25.43 10.47
N GLU A 242 8.70 24.23 10.75
CA GLU A 242 8.74 23.64 12.10
C GLU A 242 9.54 24.51 13.07
N ASP A 243 10.74 24.93 12.70
CA ASP A 243 11.59 25.80 13.53
C ASP A 243 10.94 27.16 13.81
N LEU A 244 10.18 27.71 12.85
CA LEU A 244 9.39 28.93 13.05
C LEU A 244 8.26 28.71 14.06
N ALA A 245 7.52 27.61 13.93
CA ALA A 245 6.43 27.27 14.84
C ALA A 245 6.92 26.99 16.27
N LEU A 246 8.07 26.32 16.42
CA LEU A 246 8.70 26.09 17.72
C LEU A 246 9.12 27.41 18.38
N ARG A 247 9.70 28.35 17.62
CA ARG A 247 10.03 29.69 18.13
C ARG A 247 8.79 30.46 18.58
N GLU A 248 7.71 30.44 17.80
CA GLU A 248 6.44 31.07 18.17
C GLU A 248 5.89 30.51 19.49
N ARG A 249 5.95 29.18 19.65
CA ARG A 249 5.47 28.47 20.85
C ARG A 249 6.31 28.75 22.08
N GLU A 250 7.64 28.69 21.96
CA GLU A 250 8.54 28.69 23.11
C GLU A 250 8.99 30.08 23.51
N SER A 251 9.14 31.01 22.55
CA SER A 251 9.71 32.34 22.82
C SER A 251 8.64 33.43 22.92
N PHE A 252 7.62 33.42 22.05
CA PHE A 252 6.67 34.53 21.94
C PHE A 252 5.33 34.27 22.62
N SER A 253 4.80 33.05 22.51
CA SER A 253 3.52 32.67 23.10
C SER A 253 3.41 32.93 24.62
N PRO A 254 4.43 32.66 25.46
CA PRO A 254 4.32 32.93 26.90
C PRO A 254 4.16 34.41 27.24
N ILE A 255 4.80 35.29 26.46
CA ILE A 255 4.86 36.74 26.68
C ILE A 255 3.57 37.41 26.19
N LEU A 256 3.09 37.01 25.00
CA LEU A 256 1.90 37.58 24.39
C LEU A 256 0.59 37.07 25.06
N LYS A 257 0.67 36.04 25.92
CA LYS A 257 -0.45 35.46 26.68
C LYS A 257 -0.85 36.24 27.95
N ASN A 258 -0.05 37.19 28.43
CA ASN A 258 -0.34 37.93 29.67
C ASN A 258 -1.47 38.97 29.56
N GLY A 259 -2.11 39.11 28.39
CA GLY A 259 -3.40 39.77 28.24
C GLY A 259 -4.52 38.73 28.19
N ASN A 260 -5.35 38.66 29.23
CA ASN A 260 -6.53 37.78 29.27
C ASN A 260 -7.53 38.15 28.16
N GLN A 261 -7.40 37.54 26.98
CA GLN A 261 -8.45 37.13 26.03
C GLN A 261 -7.87 36.90 24.64
N LEU A 262 -7.57 35.63 24.27
CA LEU A 262 -7.36 35.25 22.86
C LEU A 262 -7.93 33.84 22.58
N GLN A 263 -9.26 33.72 22.67
CA GLN A 263 -10.04 33.00 21.64
C GLN A 263 -10.26 34.06 20.55
N PRO A 264 -9.72 34.03 19.30
CA PRO A 264 -9.42 32.91 18.40
C PRO A 264 -8.22 33.18 17.42
N VAL A 265 -6.97 33.30 17.91
CA VAL A 265 -5.78 33.67 17.08
C VAL A 265 -5.34 32.58 16.11
N LEU A 266 -5.87 31.36 16.27
CA LEU A 266 -5.45 30.18 15.51
C LEU A 266 -6.06 30.10 14.10
N GLN A 267 -6.88 31.07 13.68
CA GLN A 267 -7.76 30.87 12.53
C GLN A 267 -7.36 31.52 11.20
N LEU A 268 -6.35 32.40 11.09
CA LEU A 268 -6.11 33.10 9.80
C LEU A 268 -4.63 33.26 9.40
N GLY A 269 -3.78 32.30 9.74
CA GLY A 269 -2.38 32.25 9.29
C GLY A 269 -1.99 30.97 8.56
N LEU A 270 -2.90 30.23 7.92
CA LEU A 270 -2.62 28.83 7.59
C LEU A 270 -3.23 28.33 6.28
N GLU A 271 -2.53 28.54 5.16
CA GLU A 271 -2.52 27.54 4.09
C GLU A 271 -1.33 26.57 4.25
N SER A 272 -0.27 26.98 4.93
CA SER A 272 0.96 26.18 5.06
C SER A 272 1.14 25.49 6.41
N TRP A 273 0.60 25.99 7.53
CA TRP A 273 0.82 25.31 8.83
C TRP A 273 -0.20 24.22 9.15
N LYS A 274 -1.10 23.86 8.21
CA LYS A 274 -2.14 22.85 8.41
C LYS A 274 -1.55 21.47 8.73
N ILE A 275 -0.37 21.16 8.20
CA ILE A 275 0.34 19.89 8.40
C ILE A 275 0.99 19.83 9.79
N PHE A 276 1.59 20.95 10.23
CA PHE A 276 2.31 21.01 11.49
C PHE A 276 1.36 21.08 12.69
N TRP A 277 0.24 21.80 12.56
CA TRP A 277 -0.77 21.90 13.61
C TRP A 277 -1.46 20.55 13.88
N PHE A 278 -1.64 19.70 12.85
CA PHE A 278 -2.17 18.35 13.00
C PHE A 278 -1.24 17.41 13.77
N LYS A 279 0.08 17.52 13.53
CA LYS A 279 1.11 16.79 14.29
C LYS A 279 1.23 17.31 15.74
N TRP A 280 1.19 18.63 15.93
CA TRP A 280 1.19 19.29 17.25
C TRP A 280 -0.05 18.92 18.11
N TRP A 281 -1.22 18.75 17.48
CA TRP A 281 -2.44 18.31 18.15
C TRP A 281 -2.40 16.84 18.60
N LEU A 282 -1.85 15.95 17.76
CA LEU A 282 -1.66 14.53 18.09
C LEU A 282 -0.78 14.34 19.33
N ASP A 283 0.22 15.21 19.50
CA ASP A 283 1.12 15.20 20.67
C ASP A 283 0.57 15.99 21.88
N SER A 284 -0.54 16.74 21.74
CA SER A 284 -1.11 17.63 22.77
C SER A 284 -2.48 17.17 23.30
N ALA A 285 -2.82 15.89 23.20
CA ALA A 285 -4.14 15.33 23.49
C ALA A 285 -4.65 15.44 24.95
N ASP A 286 -3.92 16.11 25.86
CA ASP A 286 -4.24 16.23 27.28
C ASP A 286 -4.77 17.60 27.75
N CYS A 287 -5.09 18.56 26.86
CA CYS A 287 -5.65 19.86 27.28
C CYS A 287 -7.18 20.00 27.10
N GLU A 288 -7.84 20.56 28.11
CA GLU A 288 -9.29 20.69 28.24
C GLU A 288 -9.96 21.62 27.20
N ASP A 289 -10.93 21.02 26.50
CA ASP A 289 -12.16 21.47 25.84
C ASP A 289 -12.24 22.75 24.96
N GLY A 290 -11.29 23.68 25.00
CA GLY A 290 -11.36 24.91 24.20
C GLY A 290 -11.01 24.75 22.71
N GLY A 291 -10.10 23.83 22.37
CA GLY A 291 -9.56 23.67 21.01
C GLY A 291 -10.38 22.77 20.08
N LYS A 292 -11.28 21.93 20.63
CA LYS A 292 -12.02 20.91 19.86
C LYS A 292 -13.10 21.49 18.93
N THR A 293 -13.63 22.67 19.26
CA THR A 293 -14.73 23.31 18.53
C THR A 293 -14.23 23.99 17.25
N ILE A 294 -13.05 24.60 17.30
CA ILE A 294 -12.41 25.31 16.16
C ILE A 294 -11.94 24.30 15.09
N VAL A 295 -11.47 23.12 15.51
CA VAL A 295 -11.04 22.03 14.60
C VAL A 295 -12.21 21.47 13.78
N ARG A 296 -13.45 21.52 14.29
CA ARG A 296 -14.63 21.07 13.53
C ARG A 296 -15.03 22.02 12.40
N GLU A 297 -14.58 23.27 12.44
CA GLU A 297 -14.88 24.30 11.43
C GLU A 297 -13.78 24.44 10.37
N MET A 298 -12.60 23.84 10.56
CA MET A 298 -11.53 23.85 9.56
C MET A 298 -11.75 22.78 8.48
N ALA A 299 -11.77 23.20 7.20
CA ALA A 299 -11.74 22.27 6.07
C ALA A 299 -10.35 21.61 5.97
N PRO A 300 -10.22 20.28 6.10
CA PRO A 300 -8.95 19.59 5.94
C PRO A 300 -8.43 19.81 4.52
N TYR A 301 -7.18 20.25 4.38
CA TYR A 301 -6.50 20.27 3.09
C TYR A 301 -6.37 18.82 2.61
N GLU A 302 -6.47 18.58 1.30
CA GLU A 302 -6.48 17.22 0.74
C GLU A 302 -5.10 16.51 0.76
N VAL A 303 -4.33 16.66 1.85
CA VAL A 303 -3.04 15.97 2.06
C VAL A 303 -3.23 14.48 1.89
N ASP A 304 -4.32 13.93 2.44
CA ASP A 304 -4.66 12.52 2.31
C ASP A 304 -4.86 12.11 0.85
N SER A 305 -5.45 12.97 0.00
CA SER A 305 -5.65 12.66 -1.43
C SER A 305 -4.32 12.63 -2.19
N VAL A 306 -3.41 13.55 -1.86
CA VAL A 306 -2.06 13.61 -2.43
C VAL A 306 -1.24 12.40 -2.00
N ILE A 307 -1.23 12.08 -0.71
CA ILE A 307 -0.55 10.90 -0.16
C ILE A 307 -1.08 9.62 -0.81
N MET A 308 -2.41 9.45 -0.87
CA MET A 308 -3.03 8.28 -1.48
C MET A 308 -2.69 8.15 -2.97
N ARG A 309 -2.59 9.27 -3.71
CA ARG A 309 -2.18 9.27 -5.12
C ARG A 309 -0.72 8.84 -5.29
N VAL A 310 0.19 9.35 -4.45
CA VAL A 310 1.61 8.98 -4.48
C VAL A 310 1.80 7.52 -4.08
N MET A 311 1.09 7.04 -3.06
CA MET A 311 1.07 5.63 -2.67
C MET A 311 0.61 4.72 -3.81
N ARG A 312 -0.47 5.10 -4.52
CA ARG A 312 -0.94 4.34 -5.69
C ARG A 312 0.11 4.30 -6.81
N GLN A 313 0.81 5.40 -7.07
CA GLN A 313 1.90 5.45 -8.05
C GLN A 313 3.09 4.57 -7.63
N TRP A 314 3.45 4.58 -6.35
CA TRP A 314 4.49 3.69 -5.81
C TRP A 314 4.10 2.22 -6.00
N ILE A 315 2.86 1.84 -5.69
CA ILE A 315 2.35 0.48 -5.93
C ILE A 315 2.49 0.13 -7.42
N ASP A 316 2.07 1.01 -8.33
CA ASP A 316 2.16 0.76 -9.77
C ASP A 316 3.60 0.54 -10.27
N GLU A 317 4.54 1.33 -9.77
CA GLU A 317 5.95 1.20 -10.12
C GLU A 317 6.56 -0.09 -9.56
N LYS A 318 6.26 -0.44 -8.31
CA LYS A 318 6.71 -1.69 -7.68
C LYS A 318 6.13 -2.91 -8.40
N MET A 319 4.86 -2.88 -8.78
CA MET A 319 4.22 -3.94 -9.57
C MET A 319 4.86 -4.08 -10.95
N LYS A 320 5.22 -2.97 -11.61
CA LYS A 320 5.94 -3.01 -12.89
C LYS A 320 7.31 -3.70 -12.75
N ARG A 321 8.08 -3.34 -11.73
CA ARG A 321 9.39 -3.99 -11.44
C ARG A 321 9.23 -5.48 -11.11
N GLY A 322 8.19 -5.83 -10.36
CA GLY A 322 7.85 -7.22 -10.06
C GLY A 322 7.60 -8.04 -11.33
N ARG A 323 6.85 -7.48 -12.30
CA ARG A 323 6.61 -8.11 -13.61
C ARG A 323 7.86 -8.31 -14.43
N GLU A 324 8.71 -7.30 -14.53
CA GLU A 324 9.98 -7.41 -15.25
C GLU A 324 10.87 -8.50 -14.63
N CYS A 325 10.85 -8.64 -13.30
CA CYS A 325 11.51 -9.73 -12.61
C CYS A 325 10.90 -11.09 -12.97
N PHE A 326 9.57 -11.22 -12.92
CA PHE A 326 8.85 -12.44 -13.30
C PHE A 326 9.19 -12.89 -14.72
N LEU A 327 9.13 -11.98 -15.70
CA LEU A 327 9.44 -12.29 -17.10
C LEU A 327 10.88 -12.77 -17.28
N ARG A 328 11.87 -12.10 -16.68
CA ARG A 328 13.27 -12.54 -16.74
C ARG A 328 13.46 -13.94 -16.15
N VAL A 329 12.84 -14.18 -15.00
CA VAL A 329 12.95 -15.45 -14.28
C VAL A 329 12.26 -16.58 -15.06
N ARG A 330 11.11 -16.31 -15.67
CA ARG A 330 10.39 -17.24 -16.54
C ARG A 330 11.24 -17.63 -17.76
N ASP A 331 11.83 -16.66 -18.44
CA ASP A 331 12.56 -16.88 -19.70
C ASP A 331 13.90 -17.62 -19.48
N SER A 332 14.47 -17.52 -18.28
CA SER A 332 15.72 -18.21 -17.89
C SER A 332 15.49 -19.55 -17.18
N GLU A 333 14.23 -19.97 -16.99
CA GLU A 333 13.89 -21.14 -16.19
C GLU A 333 14.25 -22.48 -16.86
N THR A 334 14.92 -23.35 -16.11
CA THR A 334 15.37 -24.68 -16.53
C THR A 334 14.67 -25.84 -15.79
N TRP A 335 13.88 -25.53 -14.76
CA TRP A 335 13.14 -26.43 -13.88
C TRP A 335 14.02 -27.46 -13.17
N ASN A 336 15.22 -27.04 -12.80
CA ASN A 336 16.13 -27.84 -11.98
C ASN A 336 15.90 -27.53 -10.49
N PRO A 337 16.06 -28.53 -9.60
CA PRO A 337 15.97 -28.28 -8.16
C PRO A 337 17.10 -27.34 -7.73
N LYS A 338 16.80 -26.43 -6.79
CA LYS A 338 17.77 -25.52 -6.18
C LYS A 338 18.86 -26.29 -5.44
N SER A 339 18.47 -27.30 -4.66
CA SER A 339 19.40 -28.19 -3.96
C SER A 339 18.74 -29.55 -3.68
N LYS A 340 19.50 -30.50 -3.09
CA LYS A 340 18.94 -31.80 -2.69
C LYS A 340 17.84 -31.69 -1.63
N ASN A 341 17.95 -30.69 -0.75
CA ASN A 341 17.00 -30.47 0.36
C ASN A 341 15.89 -29.48 -0.02
N GLU A 342 16.04 -28.78 -1.15
CA GLU A 342 15.09 -27.78 -1.65
C GLU A 342 14.68 -28.18 -3.07
N PRO A 343 13.75 -29.14 -3.22
CA PRO A 343 13.41 -29.73 -4.50
C PRO A 343 12.43 -28.86 -5.31
N TYR A 344 12.64 -27.54 -5.32
CA TYR A 344 11.89 -26.53 -6.07
C TYR A 344 12.87 -25.65 -6.85
N ALA A 345 12.38 -24.92 -7.85
CA ALA A 345 13.22 -24.09 -8.71
C ALA A 345 13.75 -22.84 -7.99
N GLN A 346 14.93 -22.36 -8.37
CA GLN A 346 15.53 -21.14 -7.78
C GLN A 346 14.72 -19.88 -8.13
N SER A 347 14.11 -19.86 -9.31
CA SER A 347 13.22 -18.80 -9.81
C SER A 347 12.18 -18.31 -8.82
N ILE A 348 11.45 -19.23 -8.20
CA ILE A 348 10.34 -18.88 -7.31
C ILE A 348 10.85 -18.25 -6.03
N VAL A 349 12.06 -18.61 -5.58
CA VAL A 349 12.68 -18.03 -4.40
C VAL A 349 13.03 -16.57 -4.67
N GLU A 350 13.57 -16.26 -5.85
CA GLU A 350 13.88 -14.89 -6.27
C GLU A 350 12.62 -14.04 -6.42
N LEU A 351 11.57 -14.60 -7.04
CA LEU A 351 10.29 -13.92 -7.18
C LEU A 351 9.65 -13.63 -5.81
N MET A 352 9.58 -14.63 -4.93
CA MET A 352 9.00 -14.47 -3.60
C MET A 352 9.81 -13.51 -2.73
N LYS A 353 11.13 -13.43 -2.92
CA LYS A 353 11.97 -12.44 -2.24
C LYS A 353 11.57 -11.02 -2.64
N VAL A 354 11.42 -10.74 -3.93
CA VAL A 354 10.99 -9.41 -4.42
C VAL A 354 9.60 -9.04 -3.90
N VAL A 355 8.65 -9.99 -3.89
CA VAL A 355 7.30 -9.75 -3.37
C VAL A 355 7.34 -9.47 -1.86
N LYS A 356 8.13 -10.24 -1.10
CA LYS A 356 8.27 -10.04 0.34
C LYS A 356 8.90 -8.68 0.67
N GLU A 357 9.99 -8.31 -0.01
CA GLU A 357 10.64 -7.00 0.14
C GLU A 357 9.66 -5.87 -0.19
N MET A 358 8.83 -6.01 -1.24
CA MET A 358 7.80 -5.02 -1.58
C MET A 358 6.78 -4.84 -0.45
N VAL A 359 6.30 -5.93 0.15
CA VAL A 359 5.34 -5.87 1.26
C VAL A 359 5.97 -5.30 2.52
N GLU A 360 7.22 -5.63 2.82
CA GLU A 360 7.97 -5.05 3.95
C GLU A 360 8.16 -3.54 3.77
N GLU A 361 8.66 -3.09 2.61
CA GLU A 361 8.82 -1.67 2.29
C GLU A 361 7.48 -0.91 2.36
N PHE A 362 6.36 -1.53 1.95
CA PHE A 362 5.03 -0.91 2.05
C PHE A 362 4.64 -0.59 3.49
N PHE A 363 4.99 -1.46 4.45
CA PHE A 363 4.69 -1.26 5.87
C PHE A 363 5.69 -0.35 6.60
N GLU A 364 6.89 -0.12 6.04
CA GLU A 364 7.83 0.86 6.56
C GLU A 364 7.43 2.31 6.27
N ILE A 365 6.53 2.54 5.30
CA ILE A 365 6.05 3.88 4.96
C ILE A 365 5.16 4.40 6.11
N PRO A 366 5.51 5.53 6.78
CA PRO A 366 4.80 6.05 7.95
C PRO A 366 3.50 6.79 7.57
N VAL A 367 2.68 6.15 6.75
CA VAL A 367 1.36 6.63 6.33
C VAL A 367 0.32 5.68 6.90
N GLY A 368 -0.82 6.20 7.37
CA GLY A 368 -1.93 5.37 7.83
C GLY A 368 -2.39 4.42 6.73
N VAL A 369 -2.04 3.13 6.84
CA VAL A 369 -2.41 2.10 5.86
C VAL A 369 -3.92 1.89 5.94
N THR A 370 -4.61 2.18 4.82
CA THR A 370 -6.05 1.97 4.67
C THR A 370 -6.34 0.63 4.02
N ASP A 371 -7.49 0.02 4.34
CA ASP A 371 -7.95 -1.22 3.71
C ASP A 371 -8.03 -1.10 2.17
N ASP A 372 -8.29 0.10 1.65
CA ASP A 372 -8.30 0.38 0.21
C ASP A 372 -6.92 0.19 -0.43
N LEU A 373 -5.83 0.67 0.20
CA LEU A 373 -4.46 0.50 -0.32
C LEU A 373 -4.01 -0.97 -0.31
N ILE A 374 -4.41 -1.71 0.73
CA ILE A 374 -4.13 -3.15 0.82
C ILE A 374 -4.90 -3.90 -0.28
N CYS A 375 -6.17 -3.54 -0.51
CA CYS A 375 -6.95 -4.07 -1.63
C CYS A 375 -6.31 -3.71 -2.97
N ASP A 376 -5.82 -2.48 -3.17
CA ASP A 376 -5.16 -2.09 -4.43
C ASP A 376 -3.86 -2.87 -4.68
N LEU A 377 -3.07 -3.15 -3.63
CA LEU A 377 -1.87 -3.97 -3.72
C LEU A 377 -2.22 -5.41 -4.13
N ALA A 378 -3.24 -6.00 -3.49
CA ALA A 378 -3.70 -7.37 -3.76
C ALA A 378 -4.43 -7.52 -5.11
N GLU A 379 -5.38 -6.65 -5.43
CA GLU A 379 -6.20 -6.72 -6.66
C GLU A 379 -5.38 -6.44 -7.92
N LYS A 380 -4.34 -5.59 -7.85
CA LYS A 380 -3.43 -5.36 -8.98
C LYS A 380 -2.53 -6.56 -9.25
N GLU A 381 -2.13 -7.32 -8.22
CA GLU A 381 -1.44 -8.59 -8.42
C GLU A 381 -2.38 -9.63 -9.06
N GLU A 382 -3.62 -9.70 -8.59
CA GLU A 382 -4.62 -10.67 -9.03
C GLU A 382 -5.06 -10.47 -10.49
N ASN A 383 -5.36 -9.24 -10.92
CA ASN A 383 -5.74 -8.92 -12.30
C ASN A 383 -4.62 -9.13 -13.31
N GLN A 384 -3.36 -9.06 -12.86
CA GLN A 384 -2.19 -9.30 -13.70
C GLN A 384 -1.98 -10.80 -13.97
N SER A 385 -2.17 -11.63 -12.95
CA SER A 385 -2.00 -13.08 -13.03
C SER A 385 -3.03 -13.76 -13.96
N SER A 386 -4.22 -13.17 -14.12
CA SER A 386 -5.27 -13.72 -15.00
C SER A 386 -4.97 -13.59 -16.50
N CYS A 387 -4.13 -12.64 -16.92
CA CYS A 387 -3.81 -12.44 -18.35
C CYS A 387 -2.68 -13.35 -18.86
N GLU A 388 -1.78 -13.82 -17.99
CA GLU A 388 -0.61 -14.62 -18.38
C GLU A 388 -0.86 -16.15 -18.33
N ASN A 389 -2.03 -16.58 -17.86
CA ASN A 389 -2.46 -17.99 -17.78
C ASN A 389 -2.66 -18.71 -19.13
N LYS A 390 -2.28 -18.08 -20.25
CA LYS A 390 -2.38 -18.68 -21.60
C LYS A 390 -1.09 -19.33 -22.11
N GLU A 391 0.05 -19.19 -21.43
CA GLU A 391 1.36 -19.53 -22.02
C GLU A 391 2.19 -20.62 -21.32
N PHE A 392 1.65 -21.31 -20.31
CA PHE A 392 2.24 -22.60 -19.92
C PHE A 392 1.82 -23.64 -20.97
N HIS A 393 2.60 -23.75 -22.05
CA HIS A 393 2.52 -24.83 -23.05
C HIS A 393 2.77 -26.19 -22.36
N ILE A 394 1.77 -26.68 -21.66
CA ILE A 394 1.69 -28.01 -21.08
C ILE A 394 0.97 -28.87 -22.13
N LYS A 395 1.67 -29.88 -22.66
CA LYS A 395 1.07 -30.83 -23.63
C LYS A 395 -0.24 -31.38 -23.07
N LEU A 396 -1.29 -31.37 -23.87
CA LEU A 396 -2.60 -31.86 -23.44
C LEU A 396 -2.55 -33.37 -23.18
N LYS A 397 -3.30 -33.87 -22.19
CA LYS A 397 -3.45 -35.31 -21.91
C LYS A 397 -3.70 -36.14 -23.18
N THR A 398 -4.53 -35.62 -24.08
CA THR A 398 -4.91 -36.28 -25.35
C THR A 398 -3.74 -36.49 -26.32
N GLU A 399 -2.64 -35.75 -26.19
CA GLU A 399 -1.43 -35.91 -27.01
C GLU A 399 -0.48 -37.00 -26.48
N LEU A 400 -0.64 -37.41 -25.22
CA LEU A 400 0.21 -38.41 -24.56
C LEU A 400 -0.40 -39.82 -24.62
N CYS A 401 -1.73 -39.93 -24.69
CA CYS A 401 -2.41 -41.22 -24.81
C CYS A 401 -2.30 -41.78 -26.25
N PRO A 402 -2.07 -43.09 -26.42
CA PRO A 402 -2.09 -43.72 -27.74
C PRO A 402 -3.50 -43.63 -28.36
N HIS A 403 -3.54 -43.39 -29.67
CA HIS A 403 -4.80 -43.40 -30.41
C HIS A 403 -5.47 -44.77 -30.37
N LEU A 404 -6.80 -44.76 -30.25
CA LEU A 404 -7.60 -45.99 -30.23
C LEU A 404 -7.41 -46.75 -31.55
N PRO A 405 -7.02 -48.04 -31.52
CA PRO A 405 -6.86 -48.81 -32.74
C PRO A 405 -8.22 -49.04 -33.41
N PRO A 406 -8.23 -49.29 -34.73
CA PRO A 406 -9.46 -49.62 -35.45
C PRO A 406 -10.08 -50.90 -34.87
N LEU A 407 -11.41 -50.91 -34.76
CA LEU A 407 -12.15 -52.07 -34.28
C LEU A 407 -11.96 -53.25 -35.26
N THR A 408 -11.38 -54.33 -34.76
CA THR A 408 -11.13 -55.56 -35.51
C THR A 408 -11.59 -56.75 -34.69
N ARG A 409 -12.09 -57.78 -35.37
CA ARG A 409 -12.49 -59.03 -34.71
C ARG A 409 -11.32 -60.00 -34.61
N CYS A 410 -11.29 -60.81 -33.55
CA CYS A 410 -10.27 -61.82 -33.34
C CYS A 410 -10.14 -62.79 -34.54
N ASN A 411 -8.91 -63.12 -34.93
CA ASN A 411 -8.72 -64.10 -35.99
C ASN A 411 -8.91 -65.50 -35.39
N ARG A 412 -9.87 -66.25 -35.91
CA ARG A 412 -10.00 -67.68 -35.65
C ARG A 412 -8.71 -68.35 -36.14
N ASP A 413 -7.93 -68.98 -35.25
CA ASP A 413 -6.71 -69.73 -35.56
C ASP A 413 -6.89 -70.54 -36.85
N SER A 414 -6.46 -69.93 -37.95
CA SER A 414 -6.55 -70.51 -39.26
C SER A 414 -5.35 -71.42 -39.37
N LYS A 415 -5.58 -72.75 -39.41
CA LYS A 415 -4.51 -73.73 -39.69
C LYS A 415 -3.70 -73.34 -40.93
N PHE A 416 -4.30 -72.61 -41.87
CA PHE A 416 -3.66 -72.01 -43.04
C PHE A 416 -2.54 -71.00 -42.73
N PHE A 417 -2.62 -70.22 -41.64
CA PHE A 417 -1.56 -69.27 -41.26
C PHE A 417 -0.33 -69.98 -40.67
N LYS A 418 -0.53 -71.06 -39.91
CA LYS A 418 0.56 -71.95 -39.44
C LYS A 418 1.20 -72.74 -40.58
N LEU A 419 0.43 -73.07 -41.63
CA LEU A 419 0.94 -73.69 -42.87
C LEU A 419 1.68 -72.70 -43.77
N TRP A 420 1.21 -71.46 -43.91
CA TRP A 420 1.90 -70.43 -44.69
C TRP A 420 3.25 -70.08 -44.05
N LYS A 421 3.33 -69.94 -42.72
CA LYS A 421 4.61 -69.77 -42.00
C LYS A 421 5.60 -70.94 -42.19
N LYS A 422 5.14 -72.11 -42.63
CA LYS A 422 5.97 -73.29 -42.95
C LYS A 422 6.30 -73.43 -44.45
N ALA A 423 5.63 -72.67 -45.32
CA ALA A 423 5.70 -72.83 -46.78
C ALA A 423 6.35 -71.65 -47.53
N THR A 424 6.72 -70.57 -46.83
CA THR A 424 7.53 -69.48 -47.39
C THR A 424 8.75 -69.20 -46.51
N PRO A 425 9.94 -69.74 -46.85
CA PRO A 425 11.18 -69.13 -46.42
C PRO A 425 11.40 -67.87 -47.28
N CYS A 426 11.60 -66.73 -46.65
CA CYS A 426 11.86 -65.42 -47.28
C CYS A 426 10.63 -64.67 -47.80
N SER A 427 10.03 -63.88 -46.92
CA SER A 427 9.56 -62.54 -47.27
C SER A 427 10.12 -61.59 -46.21
N VAL A 428 10.80 -60.55 -46.68
CA VAL A 428 11.57 -59.57 -45.91
C VAL A 428 10.80 -59.08 -44.69
N THR A 429 11.47 -59.20 -43.54
CA THR A 429 10.97 -58.96 -42.20
C THR A 429 11.11 -57.49 -41.85
N THR A 430 9.98 -56.78 -41.77
CA THR A 430 9.87 -55.52 -41.00
C THR A 430 9.45 -55.77 -39.54
N GLU A 431 9.44 -57.04 -39.10
CA GLU A 431 9.17 -57.45 -37.71
C GLU A 431 10.39 -58.05 -36.98
N GLU A 432 11.60 -58.02 -37.56
CA GLU A 432 12.81 -58.59 -36.93
C GLU A 432 13.78 -57.57 -36.33
N MET A 433 13.41 -56.29 -36.18
CA MET A 433 14.29 -55.30 -35.51
C MET A 433 14.00 -55.08 -34.02
N HIS A 434 13.20 -55.94 -33.36
CA HIS A 434 12.98 -55.89 -31.90
C HIS A 434 13.14 -57.26 -31.19
N ARG A 435 13.73 -58.26 -31.84
CA ARG A 435 14.10 -59.55 -31.20
C ARG A 435 15.57 -59.65 -30.80
N HIS A 436 16.33 -58.56 -30.85
CA HIS A 436 17.62 -58.44 -30.18
C HIS A 436 17.49 -57.46 -29.01
N GLY A 437 16.84 -57.92 -27.94
CA GLY A 437 16.72 -57.19 -26.67
C GLY A 437 16.42 -58.09 -25.47
N LEU A 438 16.36 -59.41 -25.65
CA LEU A 438 16.13 -60.35 -24.56
C LEU A 438 17.41 -60.70 -23.76
N ALA A 439 18.48 -59.93 -23.93
CA ALA A 439 19.78 -60.14 -23.28
C ALA A 439 20.35 -58.87 -22.62
N GLU A 440 19.51 -57.92 -22.24
CA GLU A 440 19.93 -56.73 -21.47
C GLU A 440 19.01 -56.50 -20.25
N ALA A 441 18.71 -57.58 -19.53
CA ALA A 441 17.81 -57.57 -18.37
C ALA A 441 18.51 -57.25 -17.02
N HIS A 442 19.69 -56.61 -17.01
CA HIS A 442 20.46 -56.42 -15.77
C HIS A 442 21.02 -55.01 -15.53
N HIS A 443 20.62 -53.99 -16.28
CA HIS A 443 20.94 -52.59 -15.94
C HIS A 443 19.66 -51.78 -15.70
N PRO A 444 19.38 -51.34 -14.47
CA PRO A 444 18.18 -50.58 -14.15
C PRO A 444 18.38 -49.15 -14.67
N ARG A 445 18.04 -48.89 -15.93
CA ARG A 445 17.79 -47.52 -16.35
C ARG A 445 16.54 -47.03 -15.60
N PRO A 446 16.55 -45.84 -14.99
CA PRO A 446 15.35 -45.28 -14.39
C PRO A 446 14.28 -45.16 -15.47
N SER A 447 13.11 -45.76 -15.27
CA SER A 447 11.95 -45.59 -16.14
C SER A 447 11.52 -44.12 -16.20
N THR A 448 11.71 -43.37 -15.12
CA THR A 448 11.36 -41.95 -15.05
C THR A 448 12.36 -41.08 -15.82
N SER A 449 11.90 -40.43 -16.88
CA SER A 449 12.71 -39.52 -17.70
C SER A 449 12.98 -38.19 -17.00
N ARG A 450 14.03 -37.48 -17.43
CA ARG A 450 14.33 -36.10 -16.96
C ARG A 450 13.16 -35.14 -17.19
N GLY A 451 12.37 -35.36 -18.24
CA GLY A 451 11.16 -34.57 -18.51
C GLY A 451 10.11 -34.72 -17.43
N THR A 452 9.91 -35.94 -16.93
CA THR A 452 8.96 -36.24 -15.84
C THR A 452 9.46 -35.71 -14.51
N GLN A 453 10.76 -35.87 -14.21
CA GLN A 453 11.36 -35.28 -13.01
C GLN A 453 11.22 -33.75 -12.97
N ARG A 454 11.39 -33.05 -14.10
CA ARG A 454 11.15 -31.59 -14.19
C ARG A 454 9.70 -31.20 -13.90
N LEU A 455 8.72 -32.05 -14.24
CA LEU A 455 7.32 -31.82 -13.87
C LEU A 455 7.10 -31.97 -12.36
N TYR A 456 7.84 -32.85 -11.69
CA TYR A 456 7.81 -32.93 -10.21
C TYR A 456 8.43 -31.68 -9.57
N ILE A 457 9.53 -31.16 -10.10
CA ILE A 457 10.11 -29.90 -9.63
C ILE A 457 9.15 -28.72 -9.85
N ARG A 458 8.45 -28.67 -11.00
CA ARG A 458 7.37 -27.71 -11.24
C ARG A 458 6.28 -27.80 -10.17
N LEU A 459 5.82 -29.01 -9.86
CA LEU A 459 4.78 -29.23 -8.86
C LEU A 459 5.22 -28.76 -7.47
N ASN A 460 6.46 -29.07 -7.05
CA ASN A 460 7.02 -28.56 -5.80
C ASN A 460 7.13 -27.04 -5.79
N THR A 461 7.52 -26.44 -6.92
CA THR A 461 7.64 -24.98 -7.09
C THR A 461 6.28 -24.29 -6.91
N LEU A 462 5.20 -24.87 -7.43
CA LEU A 462 3.84 -24.36 -7.24
C LEU A 462 3.36 -24.50 -5.79
N HIS A 463 3.69 -25.60 -5.10
CA HIS A 463 3.37 -25.77 -3.68
C HIS A 463 4.19 -24.82 -2.79
N TYR A 464 5.43 -24.53 -3.17
CA TYR A 464 6.24 -23.49 -2.53
C TYR A 464 5.57 -22.12 -2.65
N LEU A 465 5.11 -21.75 -3.85
CA LEU A 465 4.36 -20.52 -4.08
C LEU A 465 3.09 -20.44 -3.22
N LEU A 466 2.28 -21.51 -3.19
CA LEU A 466 1.08 -21.58 -2.33
C LEU A 466 1.42 -21.32 -0.84
N SER A 467 2.51 -21.89 -0.34
CA SER A 467 2.92 -21.69 1.05
C SER A 467 3.36 -20.24 1.35
N HIS A 468 3.99 -19.57 0.39
CA HIS A 468 4.44 -18.18 0.54
C HIS A 468 3.30 -17.19 0.41
N LEU A 469 2.37 -17.41 -0.53
CA LEU A 469 1.12 -16.65 -0.60
C LEU A 469 0.33 -16.75 0.71
N HIS A 470 0.37 -17.88 1.40
CA HIS A 470 -0.27 -18.03 2.71
C HIS A 470 0.39 -17.21 3.80
N SER A 471 1.72 -17.14 3.78
CA SER A 471 2.47 -16.25 4.67
C SER A 471 2.17 -14.78 4.39
N LEU A 472 2.07 -14.39 3.12
CA LEU A 472 1.75 -13.02 2.71
C LEU A 472 0.33 -12.62 3.12
N ASP A 473 -0.66 -13.46 2.82
CA ASP A 473 -2.05 -13.25 3.21
C ASP A 473 -2.19 -13.03 4.73
N LYS A 474 -1.48 -13.85 5.53
CA LYS A 474 -1.42 -13.67 6.99
C LYS A 474 -0.75 -12.36 7.40
N THR A 475 0.29 -11.94 6.71
CA THR A 475 1.00 -10.67 6.98
C THR A 475 0.11 -9.48 6.71
N LEU A 476 -0.61 -9.49 5.58
CA LEU A 476 -1.58 -8.45 5.22
C LEU A 476 -2.79 -8.43 6.16
N ALA A 477 -3.29 -9.61 6.58
CA ALA A 477 -4.42 -9.72 7.50
C ALA A 477 -4.11 -9.18 8.91
N LEU A 478 -2.86 -9.33 9.37
CA LEU A 478 -2.40 -8.89 10.70
C LEU A 478 -1.89 -7.44 10.73
N ALA A 479 -1.89 -6.73 9.61
CA ALA A 479 -1.38 -5.37 9.52
C ALA A 479 -2.16 -4.39 10.43
N PRO A 480 -1.49 -3.47 11.16
CA PRO A 480 -2.15 -2.46 11.97
C PRO A 480 -2.98 -1.53 11.08
N ARG A 481 -4.29 -1.47 11.31
CA ARG A 481 -5.20 -0.61 10.53
C ARG A 481 -5.42 0.71 11.25
N THR A 482 -5.17 1.82 10.57
CA THR A 482 -5.66 3.12 11.03
C THR A 482 -7.13 3.24 10.65
N VAL A 483 -8.01 3.26 11.67
CA VAL A 483 -9.44 3.46 11.48
C VAL A 483 -9.67 4.85 10.86
N SER A 484 -10.03 4.91 9.59
CA SER A 484 -10.51 6.15 8.98
C SER A 484 -11.86 6.51 9.60
N SER A 485 -11.82 7.45 10.55
CA SER A 485 -12.99 8.13 11.08
C SER A 485 -13.22 9.42 10.28
N ALA A 486 -13.98 9.35 9.19
CA ALA A 486 -15.12 10.26 8.91
C ALA A 486 -15.54 10.27 7.42
N ARG A 487 -16.85 10.07 7.22
CA ARG A 487 -17.70 10.73 6.21
C ARG A 487 -17.32 10.61 4.73
N THR A 488 -17.51 9.42 4.16
CA THR A 488 -18.01 9.29 2.78
C THR A 488 -19.25 8.38 2.77
N ARG A 489 -20.43 9.00 2.68
CA ARG A 489 -21.74 8.31 2.54
C ARG A 489 -21.96 7.73 1.14
N HIS A 490 -20.92 7.25 0.47
CA HIS A 490 -21.00 6.59 -0.85
C HIS A 490 -20.25 5.26 -0.92
N ALA A 491 -20.01 4.60 0.23
CA ALA A 491 -19.37 3.29 0.30
C ALA A 491 -20.29 2.18 0.86
N SER A 492 -21.61 2.25 0.64
CA SER A 492 -22.56 1.25 1.18
C SER A 492 -22.66 -0.04 0.35
N GLN A 493 -21.81 -0.25 -0.67
CA GLN A 493 -21.77 -1.51 -1.44
C GLN A 493 -20.48 -2.33 -1.29
N ARG A 494 -19.42 -1.81 -0.65
CA ARG A 494 -18.17 -2.56 -0.42
C ARG A 494 -17.97 -3.08 1.00
N LYS A 495 -18.81 -2.66 1.96
CA LYS A 495 -18.76 -3.08 3.37
C LYS A 495 -19.21 -4.53 3.63
N ASN A 496 -19.42 -5.33 2.59
CA ASN A 496 -19.86 -6.72 2.70
C ASN A 496 -18.81 -7.76 2.28
N ARG A 497 -17.56 -7.37 2.02
CA ARG A 497 -16.43 -8.32 2.11
C ARG A 497 -16.17 -8.53 3.60
N SER A 498 -16.89 -9.49 4.15
CA SER A 498 -16.69 -10.03 5.48
C SER A 498 -15.22 -10.36 5.72
N THR A 499 -14.86 -10.37 6.99
CA THR A 499 -13.60 -10.76 7.65
C THR A 499 -13.09 -12.18 7.31
N SER A 500 -13.30 -12.68 6.10
CA SER A 500 -13.08 -14.10 5.72
C SER A 500 -12.58 -14.37 4.29
N SER A 501 -12.48 -13.40 3.37
CA SER A 501 -11.90 -13.68 2.03
C SER A 501 -10.40 -13.40 2.03
N SER A 502 -9.56 -14.39 1.72
CA SER A 502 -8.12 -14.20 1.53
C SER A 502 -7.88 -13.19 0.40
N TYR A 503 -6.89 -12.32 0.54
CA TYR A 503 -6.54 -11.31 -0.46
C TYR A 503 -6.15 -11.91 -1.82
N PHE A 504 -5.76 -13.18 -1.84
CA PHE A 504 -5.23 -13.89 -3.01
C PHE A 504 -6.11 -15.06 -3.49
N GLU A 505 -7.43 -15.02 -3.25
CA GLU A 505 -8.34 -16.15 -3.50
C GLU A 505 -8.31 -16.67 -4.96
N VAL A 506 -8.28 -15.78 -5.96
CA VAL A 506 -8.20 -16.18 -7.38
C VAL A 506 -6.81 -16.75 -7.71
N ALA A 507 -5.74 -16.21 -7.11
CA ALA A 507 -4.40 -16.76 -7.27
C ALA A 507 -4.30 -18.18 -6.68
N TYR A 508 -4.85 -18.42 -5.49
CA TYR A 508 -4.93 -19.75 -4.88
C TYR A 508 -5.63 -20.77 -5.77
N SER A 509 -6.84 -20.45 -6.21
CA SER A 509 -7.64 -21.34 -7.04
C SER A 509 -6.97 -21.61 -8.41
N SER A 510 -6.36 -20.58 -9.01
CA SER A 510 -5.59 -20.69 -10.24
C SER A 510 -4.38 -21.60 -10.09
N ILE A 511 -3.56 -21.41 -9.05
CA ILE A 511 -2.37 -22.22 -8.80
C ILE A 511 -2.75 -23.67 -8.47
N GLN A 512 -3.82 -23.90 -7.70
CA GLN A 512 -4.35 -25.24 -7.44
C GLN A 512 -4.80 -25.95 -8.73
N SER A 513 -5.50 -25.25 -9.63
CA SER A 513 -5.86 -25.77 -10.96
C SER A 513 -4.62 -26.14 -11.79
N VAL A 514 -3.56 -25.33 -11.74
CA VAL A 514 -2.30 -25.63 -12.41
C VAL A 514 -1.59 -26.82 -11.76
N CYS A 515 -1.60 -26.95 -10.43
CA CYS A 515 -1.06 -28.12 -9.73
C CYS A 515 -1.74 -29.40 -10.21
N GLN A 516 -3.06 -29.39 -10.33
CA GLN A 516 -3.82 -30.54 -10.83
C GLN A 516 -3.40 -30.89 -12.27
N ARG A 517 -3.37 -29.91 -13.18
CA ARG A 517 -2.96 -30.12 -14.57
C ARG A 517 -1.53 -30.62 -14.71
N VAL A 518 -0.57 -30.05 -13.97
CA VAL A 518 0.83 -30.49 -14.00
C VAL A 518 0.97 -31.90 -13.45
N SER A 519 0.24 -32.24 -12.39
CA SER A 519 0.22 -33.59 -11.81
C SER A 519 -0.34 -34.62 -12.79
N GLU A 520 -1.45 -34.29 -13.45
CA GLU A 520 -2.05 -35.12 -14.51
C GLU A 520 -1.02 -35.35 -15.63
N VAL A 521 -0.45 -34.29 -16.20
CA VAL A 521 0.53 -34.43 -17.30
C VAL A 521 1.77 -35.22 -16.88
N ALA A 522 2.26 -35.05 -15.64
CA ALA A 522 3.36 -35.84 -15.11
C ALA A 522 3.01 -37.32 -15.02
N ALA A 523 1.80 -37.65 -14.54
CA ALA A 523 1.30 -39.01 -14.44
C ALA A 523 1.12 -39.68 -15.82
N TYR A 524 0.46 -39.01 -16.76
CA TYR A 524 0.25 -39.57 -18.11
C TYR A 524 1.57 -39.74 -18.85
N ARG A 525 2.51 -38.80 -18.71
CA ARG A 525 3.85 -38.96 -19.25
C ARG A 525 4.59 -40.15 -18.60
N LEU A 526 4.52 -40.29 -17.28
CA LEU A 526 5.16 -41.39 -16.57
C LEU A 526 4.65 -42.75 -17.05
N ILE A 527 3.33 -42.89 -17.22
CA ILE A 527 2.71 -44.18 -17.53
C ILE A 527 2.74 -44.47 -19.04
N PHE A 528 2.29 -43.54 -19.88
CA PHE A 528 2.12 -43.78 -21.31
C PHE A 528 3.36 -43.56 -22.16
N LEU A 529 4.38 -42.83 -21.67
CA LEU A 529 5.62 -42.61 -22.39
C LEU A 529 6.79 -43.34 -21.72
N ASP A 530 7.07 -42.97 -20.47
CA ASP A 530 8.23 -43.46 -19.71
C ASP A 530 8.11 -44.96 -19.35
N SER A 531 6.90 -45.43 -19.05
CA SER A 531 6.60 -46.83 -18.70
C SER A 531 5.87 -47.59 -19.82
N ASN A 532 5.86 -47.05 -21.04
CA ASN A 532 5.12 -47.63 -22.17
C ASN A 532 5.52 -49.09 -22.44
N SER A 533 6.82 -49.38 -22.35
CA SER A 533 7.36 -50.71 -22.62
C SER A 533 6.80 -51.80 -21.70
N VAL A 534 6.56 -51.48 -20.42
CA VAL A 534 6.05 -52.46 -19.44
C VAL A 534 4.53 -52.51 -19.36
N PHE A 535 3.84 -51.41 -19.66
CA PHE A 535 2.37 -51.39 -19.66
C PHE A 535 1.79 -51.73 -21.03
N TYR A 536 2.21 -51.05 -22.09
CA TYR A 536 1.55 -51.12 -23.39
C TYR A 536 2.25 -52.00 -24.43
N GLU A 537 3.57 -52.23 -24.34
CA GLU A 537 4.27 -53.10 -25.31
C GLU A 537 4.33 -54.57 -24.88
N THR A 538 4.17 -54.88 -23.58
CA THR A 538 4.41 -56.24 -23.05
C THR A 538 3.19 -56.86 -22.37
N LEU A 539 2.43 -56.11 -21.57
CA LEU A 539 1.29 -56.67 -20.81
C LEU A 539 0.27 -57.36 -21.73
N TYR A 540 0.01 -58.65 -21.48
CA TYR A 540 -0.93 -59.52 -22.19
C TYR A 540 -0.69 -59.65 -23.71
N VAL A 541 0.50 -59.28 -24.19
CA VAL A 541 0.86 -59.48 -25.60
C VAL A 541 1.07 -60.97 -25.87
N GLY A 542 0.39 -61.49 -26.88
CA GLY A 542 0.35 -62.93 -27.19
C GLY A 542 -0.71 -63.67 -26.38
N ASP A 543 -0.47 -63.86 -25.08
CA ASP A 543 -1.40 -64.52 -24.16
C ASP A 543 -1.24 -64.03 -22.71
N VAL A 544 -2.34 -64.15 -21.94
CA VAL A 544 -2.41 -63.67 -20.56
C VAL A 544 -1.52 -64.46 -19.60
N ALA A 545 -1.35 -65.76 -19.83
CA ALA A 545 -0.61 -66.63 -18.92
C ALA A 545 0.90 -66.31 -18.91
N ASN A 546 1.48 -65.99 -20.06
CA ASN A 546 2.91 -65.74 -20.23
C ASN A 546 3.30 -64.26 -20.05
N ALA A 547 2.40 -63.32 -20.39
CA ALA A 547 2.69 -61.88 -20.38
C ALA A 547 1.97 -61.14 -19.23
N ARG A 548 2.20 -61.60 -17.99
CA ARG A 548 1.54 -61.11 -16.76
C ARG A 548 1.96 -59.69 -16.33
N ILE A 549 1.20 -59.07 -15.43
CA ILE A 549 1.41 -57.70 -14.93
C ILE A 549 2.69 -57.48 -14.10
N ARG A 550 3.33 -58.55 -13.59
CA ARG A 550 4.44 -58.46 -12.62
C ARG A 550 5.60 -57.52 -13.02
N PRO A 551 6.05 -57.44 -14.27
CA PRO A 551 7.07 -56.45 -14.68
C PRO A 551 6.59 -55.01 -14.52
N ALA A 552 5.35 -54.71 -14.93
CA ALA A 552 4.76 -53.38 -14.78
C ALA A 552 4.62 -52.97 -13.31
N LEU A 553 4.21 -53.88 -12.42
CA LEU A 553 4.13 -53.61 -10.98
C LEU A 553 5.49 -53.28 -10.35
N ARG A 554 6.56 -53.95 -10.80
CA ARG A 554 7.94 -53.67 -10.31
C ARG A 554 8.38 -52.27 -10.73
N THR A 555 8.20 -51.91 -12.00
CA THR A 555 8.52 -50.58 -12.51
C THR A 555 7.68 -49.50 -11.84
N LEU A 556 6.39 -49.76 -11.62
CA LEU A 556 5.49 -48.84 -10.93
C LEU A 556 5.98 -48.55 -9.51
N LYS A 557 6.27 -49.58 -8.71
CA LYS A 557 6.80 -49.41 -7.34
C LYS A 557 8.08 -48.57 -7.31
N GLN A 558 9.00 -48.79 -8.25
CA GLN A 558 10.22 -47.99 -8.39
C GLN A 558 9.91 -46.54 -8.72
N ASN A 559 8.99 -46.29 -9.65
CA ASN A 559 8.54 -44.95 -10.00
C ASN A 559 7.87 -44.23 -8.81
N LEU A 560 7.02 -44.92 -8.03
CA LEU A 560 6.35 -44.33 -6.86
C LEU A 560 7.35 -43.98 -5.75
N THR A 561 8.37 -44.83 -5.55
CA THR A 561 9.47 -44.56 -4.61
C THR A 561 10.28 -43.33 -5.05
N LEU A 562 10.55 -43.18 -6.34
CA LEU A 562 11.24 -41.99 -6.85
C LEU A 562 10.38 -40.73 -6.77
N LEU A 563 9.08 -40.85 -7.04
CA LEU A 563 8.11 -39.75 -6.93
C LEU A 563 8.09 -39.19 -5.51
N THR A 564 7.97 -40.05 -4.50
CA THR A 564 7.98 -39.65 -3.09
C THR A 564 9.34 -39.09 -2.63
N ALA A 565 10.45 -39.55 -3.22
CA ALA A 565 11.78 -38.99 -2.94
C ALA A 565 12.00 -37.59 -3.54
N ILE A 566 11.34 -37.23 -4.64
CA ILE A 566 11.49 -35.92 -5.30
C ILE A 566 10.44 -34.92 -4.80
N LEU A 567 9.18 -35.34 -4.64
CA LEU A 567 8.08 -34.46 -4.25
C LEU A 567 8.07 -34.17 -2.75
N THR A 568 7.76 -32.93 -2.42
CA THR A 568 7.45 -32.53 -1.04
C THR A 568 6.15 -33.16 -0.56
N ASP A 569 6.01 -33.38 0.75
CA ASP A 569 4.84 -34.05 1.36
C ASP A 569 3.50 -33.48 0.90
N ARG A 570 3.41 -32.15 0.73
CA ARG A 570 2.19 -31.46 0.27
C ARG A 570 1.81 -31.81 -1.17
N ALA A 571 2.78 -32.11 -2.02
CA ALA A 571 2.58 -32.41 -3.43
C ALA A 571 2.38 -33.91 -3.72
N GLN A 572 2.85 -34.78 -2.81
CA GLN A 572 2.85 -36.24 -3.00
C GLN A 572 1.45 -36.82 -3.19
N ALA A 573 0.48 -36.43 -2.35
CA ALA A 573 -0.88 -36.97 -2.39
C ALA A 573 -1.57 -36.74 -3.75
N LEU A 574 -1.46 -35.52 -4.29
CA LEU A 574 -2.04 -35.16 -5.58
C LEU A 574 -1.37 -35.94 -6.72
N ALA A 575 -0.04 -35.96 -6.74
CA ALA A 575 0.70 -36.68 -7.78
C ALA A 575 0.45 -38.20 -7.74
N MET A 576 0.36 -38.79 -6.55
CA MET A 576 0.05 -40.21 -6.35
C MET A 576 -1.32 -40.56 -6.92
N ARG A 577 -2.33 -39.74 -6.64
CA ARG A 577 -3.69 -39.90 -7.16
C ARG A 577 -3.73 -39.88 -8.69
N GLU A 578 -3.04 -38.92 -9.31
CA GLU A 578 -2.99 -38.82 -10.77
C GLU A 578 -2.23 -40.00 -11.40
N VAL A 579 -1.13 -40.47 -10.78
CA VAL A 579 -0.42 -41.67 -11.24
C VAL A 579 -1.31 -42.91 -11.14
N MET A 580 -2.09 -43.06 -10.07
CA MET A 580 -3.06 -44.15 -9.94
C MET A 580 -4.09 -44.11 -11.07
N ARG A 581 -4.74 -42.96 -11.29
CA ARG A 581 -5.72 -42.78 -12.38
C ARG A 581 -5.13 -43.10 -13.75
N ALA A 582 -3.94 -42.56 -14.06
CA ALA A 582 -3.26 -42.84 -15.32
C ALA A 582 -2.90 -44.34 -15.47
N THR A 583 -2.55 -45.02 -14.37
CA THR A 583 -2.23 -46.45 -14.38
C THR A 583 -3.47 -47.31 -14.62
N PHE A 584 -4.59 -47.00 -13.97
CA PHE A 584 -5.87 -47.68 -14.20
C PHE A 584 -6.38 -47.45 -15.62
N GLU A 585 -6.25 -46.23 -16.14
CA GLU A 585 -6.57 -45.93 -17.55
C GLU A 585 -5.66 -46.70 -18.51
N ALA A 586 -4.36 -46.82 -18.23
CA ALA A 586 -3.45 -47.62 -19.04
C ALA A 586 -3.82 -49.11 -19.01
N TYR A 587 -4.23 -49.65 -17.86
CA TYR A 587 -4.72 -51.03 -17.75
C TYR A 587 -5.99 -51.25 -18.58
N LEU A 588 -6.96 -50.32 -18.49
CA LEU A 588 -8.16 -50.34 -19.33
C LEU A 588 -7.83 -50.26 -20.83
N MET A 589 -6.88 -49.40 -21.21
CA MET A 589 -6.40 -49.29 -22.59
C MET A 589 -5.79 -50.60 -23.08
N VAL A 590 -5.07 -51.34 -22.23
CA VAL A 590 -4.56 -52.68 -22.56
C VAL A 590 -5.68 -53.68 -22.82
N LEU A 591 -6.74 -53.67 -22.00
CA LEU A 591 -7.87 -54.60 -22.11
C LEU A 591 -8.80 -54.28 -23.29
N LEU A 592 -9.09 -53.00 -23.54
CA LEU A 592 -10.14 -52.55 -24.47
C LEU A 592 -9.60 -51.96 -25.79
N ALA A 593 -8.35 -51.54 -25.80
CA ALA A 593 -7.73 -50.83 -26.90
C ALA A 593 -6.31 -51.33 -27.22
N GLY A 594 -5.91 -52.50 -26.73
CA GLY A 594 -4.54 -52.99 -26.83
C GLY A 594 -4.13 -53.57 -28.19
N GLY A 595 -4.89 -53.29 -29.26
CA GLY A 595 -4.55 -53.69 -30.63
C GLY A 595 -4.72 -55.19 -30.94
N CYS A 596 -4.20 -55.62 -32.09
CA CYS A 596 -4.36 -57.00 -32.57
C CYS A 596 -3.51 -58.03 -31.81
N SER A 597 -2.49 -57.58 -31.09
CA SER A 597 -1.52 -58.42 -30.36
C SER A 597 -2.07 -59.05 -29.07
N ARG A 598 -3.26 -58.64 -28.63
CA ARG A 598 -3.87 -59.09 -27.36
C ARG A 598 -5.20 -59.78 -27.57
N VAL A 599 -5.30 -61.00 -27.08
CA VAL A 599 -6.43 -61.89 -27.32
C VAL A 599 -6.86 -62.47 -25.97
N PHE A 600 -8.16 -62.41 -25.66
CA PHE A 600 -8.67 -62.81 -24.35
C PHE A 600 -9.70 -63.95 -24.44
N HIS A 601 -9.56 -64.93 -23.57
CA HIS A 601 -10.50 -66.01 -23.33
C HIS A 601 -11.28 -65.77 -22.04
N ARG A 602 -12.45 -66.38 -21.90
CA ARG A 602 -13.21 -66.32 -20.64
C ARG A 602 -12.44 -66.94 -19.48
N SER A 603 -11.63 -67.97 -19.77
CA SER A 603 -10.72 -68.61 -18.81
C SER A 603 -9.63 -67.68 -18.27
N ASP A 604 -9.36 -66.56 -18.94
CA ASP A 604 -8.32 -65.61 -18.50
C ASP A 604 -8.83 -64.67 -17.40
N HIS A 605 -10.16 -64.58 -17.20
CA HIS A 605 -10.76 -63.66 -16.23
C HIS A 605 -10.20 -63.78 -14.81
N PRO A 606 -10.07 -64.97 -14.19
CA PRO A 606 -9.51 -65.09 -12.84
C PRO A 606 -8.08 -64.55 -12.74
N VAL A 607 -7.30 -64.73 -13.81
CA VAL A 607 -5.92 -64.25 -13.89
C VAL A 607 -5.87 -62.72 -14.02
N ILE A 608 -6.73 -62.15 -14.87
CA ILE A 608 -6.84 -60.70 -15.07
C ILE A 608 -7.33 -60.01 -13.79
N GLN A 609 -8.27 -60.63 -13.06
CA GLN A 609 -8.73 -60.15 -11.76
C GLN A 609 -7.58 -60.16 -10.75
N GLU A 610 -6.86 -61.29 -10.60
CA GLU A 610 -5.71 -61.40 -9.70
C GLU A 610 -4.64 -60.34 -10.01
N ASP A 611 -4.32 -60.12 -11.28
CA ASP A 611 -3.34 -59.12 -11.72
C ASP A 611 -3.79 -57.69 -11.37
N PHE A 612 -5.09 -57.40 -11.49
CA PHE A 612 -5.64 -56.10 -11.08
C PHE A 612 -5.67 -55.92 -9.56
N GLU A 613 -6.01 -56.95 -8.77
CA GLU A 613 -5.92 -56.89 -7.31
C GLU A 613 -4.49 -56.61 -6.84
N ASN A 614 -3.51 -57.22 -7.51
CA ASN A 614 -2.10 -56.96 -7.23
C ASN A 614 -1.70 -55.52 -7.59
N LEU A 615 -2.28 -54.94 -8.66
CA LEU A 615 -2.10 -53.54 -9.02
C LEU A 615 -2.71 -52.59 -7.98
N LYS A 616 -3.97 -52.85 -7.58
CA LYS A 616 -4.69 -52.10 -6.55
C LYS A 616 -3.90 -52.05 -5.25
N ARG A 617 -3.39 -53.21 -4.80
CA ARG A 617 -2.55 -53.32 -3.60
C ARG A 617 -1.26 -52.49 -3.66
N VAL A 618 -0.69 -52.21 -4.84
CA VAL A 618 0.47 -51.31 -4.95
C VAL A 618 0.11 -49.92 -4.46
N PHE A 619 -1.06 -49.40 -4.82
CA PHE A 619 -1.49 -48.08 -4.38
C PHE A 619 -1.93 -48.07 -2.91
N CYS A 620 -2.61 -49.12 -2.41
CA CYS A 620 -2.90 -49.22 -0.97
C CYS A 620 -1.62 -49.21 -0.11
N THR A 621 -0.55 -49.87 -0.57
CA THR A 621 0.72 -49.95 0.17
C THR A 621 1.63 -48.74 -0.03
N CYS A 622 1.72 -48.19 -1.23
CA CYS A 622 2.63 -47.07 -1.53
C CYS A 622 2.00 -45.69 -1.23
N ALA A 623 0.67 -45.60 -1.15
CA ALA A 623 -0.05 -44.38 -0.82
C ALA A 623 -0.52 -44.36 0.66
N GLU A 624 -0.02 -45.26 1.50
CA GLU A 624 -0.36 -45.30 2.93
C GLU A 624 -0.04 -43.94 3.58
N GLY A 625 -1.03 -43.32 4.22
CA GLY A 625 -0.92 -41.97 4.79
C GLY A 625 -0.98 -40.80 3.79
N LEU A 626 -0.99 -41.07 2.48
CA LEU A 626 -1.09 -40.06 1.42
C LEU A 626 -2.49 -40.01 0.77
N MET A 627 -3.20 -41.13 0.74
CA MET A 627 -4.51 -41.22 0.11
C MET A 627 -5.42 -42.19 0.88
N ASP A 628 -6.70 -41.85 0.96
CA ASP A 628 -7.71 -42.72 1.57
C ASP A 628 -7.95 -43.96 0.71
N GLU A 629 -8.07 -45.13 1.35
CA GLU A 629 -8.35 -46.40 0.68
C GLU A 629 -9.70 -46.36 -0.06
N GLU A 630 -10.68 -45.59 0.45
CA GLU A 630 -11.96 -45.40 -0.22
C GLU A 630 -11.81 -44.73 -1.60
N VAL A 631 -10.81 -43.85 -1.77
CA VAL A 631 -10.51 -43.21 -3.06
C VAL A 631 -9.92 -44.23 -4.04
N VAL A 632 -9.12 -45.18 -3.56
CA VAL A 632 -8.56 -46.26 -4.39
C VAL A 632 -9.68 -47.16 -4.90
N GLU A 633 -10.56 -47.61 -4.00
CA GLU A 633 -11.68 -48.48 -4.36
C GLU A 633 -12.63 -47.80 -5.37
N ARG A 634 -12.98 -46.53 -5.14
CA ARG A 634 -13.86 -45.78 -6.04
C ARG A 634 -13.31 -45.64 -7.47
N GLU A 635 -11.99 -45.43 -7.62
CA GLU A 635 -11.36 -45.36 -8.94
C GLU A 635 -11.20 -46.76 -9.57
N ALA A 636 -11.05 -47.80 -8.73
CA ALA A 636 -10.93 -49.19 -9.15
C ALA A 636 -12.26 -49.76 -9.68
N ASP A 637 -13.41 -49.31 -9.17
CA ASP A 637 -14.76 -49.75 -9.58
C ASP A 637 -14.96 -49.78 -11.10
N ILE A 638 -14.42 -48.77 -11.81
CA ILE A 638 -14.52 -48.68 -13.27
C ILE A 638 -13.78 -49.84 -13.94
N VAL A 639 -12.59 -50.17 -13.44
CA VAL A 639 -11.77 -51.25 -13.96
C VAL A 639 -12.37 -52.60 -13.62
N GLU A 640 -12.82 -52.79 -12.38
CA GLU A 640 -13.48 -54.01 -11.92
C GLU A 640 -14.76 -54.29 -12.69
N GLY A 641 -15.54 -53.24 -13.01
CA GLY A 641 -16.70 -53.34 -13.89
C GLY A 641 -16.35 -53.89 -15.28
N VAL A 642 -15.24 -53.46 -15.86
CA VAL A 642 -14.75 -54.00 -17.16
C VAL A 642 -14.22 -55.42 -17.01
N ILE A 643 -13.49 -55.74 -15.95
CA ILE A 643 -13.01 -57.11 -15.69
C ILE A 643 -14.18 -58.08 -15.48
N THR A 644 -15.28 -57.60 -14.88
CA THR A 644 -16.53 -58.36 -14.73
C THR A 644 -17.09 -58.77 -16.09
N LEU A 645 -17.20 -57.84 -17.05
CA LEU A 645 -17.57 -58.15 -18.44
C LEU A 645 -16.62 -59.18 -19.07
N MET A 646 -15.35 -59.20 -18.66
CA MET A 646 -14.41 -60.21 -19.16
C MET A 646 -14.69 -61.63 -18.64
N GLY A 647 -15.45 -61.79 -17.55
CA GLY A 647 -15.86 -63.08 -16.98
C GLY A 647 -17.19 -63.63 -17.50
N GLU A 648 -18.02 -62.78 -18.13
CA GLU A 648 -19.33 -63.15 -18.67
C GLU A 648 -19.24 -64.10 -19.87
N CYS A 649 -20.30 -64.88 -20.11
CA CYS A 649 -20.39 -65.70 -21.31
C CYS A 649 -20.64 -64.83 -22.55
N THR A 650 -20.16 -65.31 -23.70
CA THR A 650 -20.22 -64.56 -24.95
C THR A 650 -21.66 -64.27 -25.39
N GLU A 651 -22.59 -65.20 -25.12
CA GLU A 651 -24.01 -65.05 -25.39
C GLU A 651 -24.63 -63.91 -24.58
N GLN A 652 -24.33 -63.83 -23.28
CA GLN A 652 -24.80 -62.76 -22.40
C GLN A 652 -24.26 -61.40 -22.84
N LEU A 653 -22.95 -61.30 -23.13
CA LEU A 653 -22.33 -60.06 -23.63
C LEU A 653 -22.97 -59.57 -24.93
N MET A 654 -23.39 -60.50 -25.81
CA MET A 654 -24.08 -60.15 -27.06
C MET A 654 -25.51 -59.67 -26.82
N GLU A 655 -26.23 -60.28 -25.88
CA GLU A 655 -27.58 -59.89 -25.48
C GLU A 655 -27.56 -58.51 -24.81
N ASP A 656 -26.71 -58.32 -23.80
CA ASP A 656 -26.56 -57.06 -23.09
C ASP A 656 -26.10 -55.94 -24.02
N PHE A 657 -25.13 -56.21 -24.90
CA PHE A 657 -24.75 -55.25 -25.94
C PHE A 657 -25.94 -54.85 -26.81
N SER A 658 -26.79 -55.80 -27.20
CA SER A 658 -27.96 -55.53 -28.03
C SER A 658 -28.99 -54.68 -27.28
N ILE A 659 -29.32 -55.03 -26.04
CA ILE A 659 -30.25 -54.30 -25.17
C ILE A 659 -29.77 -52.86 -24.99
N VAL A 660 -28.55 -52.69 -24.48
CA VAL A 660 -27.99 -51.37 -24.16
C VAL A 660 -27.84 -50.50 -25.41
N THR A 661 -27.45 -51.08 -26.54
CA THR A 661 -27.34 -50.33 -27.81
C THR A 661 -28.71 -49.85 -28.30
N CYS A 662 -29.78 -50.65 -28.14
CA CYS A 662 -31.13 -50.27 -28.52
C CYS A 662 -31.67 -49.15 -27.62
N GLU A 663 -31.54 -49.30 -26.31
CA GLU A 663 -31.93 -48.30 -25.31
C GLU A 663 -31.22 -46.96 -25.55
N THR A 664 -29.90 -46.98 -25.77
CA THR A 664 -29.10 -45.76 -25.99
C THR A 664 -29.40 -45.10 -27.33
N SER A 665 -29.87 -45.86 -28.32
CA SER A 665 -30.22 -45.35 -29.65
C SER A 665 -31.68 -44.89 -29.77
N GLY A 666 -32.49 -45.04 -28.71
CA GLY A 666 -33.92 -44.76 -28.74
C GLY A 666 -34.73 -45.69 -29.65
N ILE A 667 -34.14 -46.85 -30.02
CA ILE A 667 -34.76 -47.85 -30.88
C ILE A 667 -35.44 -48.87 -29.95
N GLY A 668 -36.75 -49.06 -30.08
CA GLY A 668 -37.48 -50.09 -29.33
C GLY A 668 -36.96 -51.52 -29.62
N VAL A 669 -37.43 -52.52 -28.85
CA VAL A 669 -36.97 -53.93 -28.93
C VAL A 669 -36.83 -54.39 -30.39
N VAL A 670 -35.58 -54.63 -30.80
CA VAL A 670 -35.25 -54.94 -32.19
C VAL A 670 -35.60 -56.38 -32.51
N GLY A 671 -36.48 -56.58 -33.49
CA GLY A 671 -36.81 -57.89 -34.04
C GLY A 671 -35.65 -58.51 -34.83
N THR A 672 -35.66 -59.84 -34.98
CA THR A 672 -34.64 -60.61 -35.69
C THR A 672 -34.46 -60.12 -37.14
N GLY A 673 -33.41 -59.33 -37.41
CA GLY A 673 -33.00 -58.96 -38.77
C GLY A 673 -32.54 -57.51 -39.00
N GLN A 674 -32.77 -56.57 -38.08
CA GLN A 674 -32.27 -55.19 -38.23
C GLN A 674 -30.80 -55.04 -37.77
N LYS A 675 -30.04 -54.17 -38.45
CA LYS A 675 -28.63 -53.89 -38.13
C LYS A 675 -28.55 -52.98 -36.91
N LEU A 676 -27.87 -53.42 -35.85
CA LEU A 676 -27.55 -52.57 -34.71
C LEU A 676 -26.66 -51.39 -35.15
N PRO A 677 -26.89 -50.18 -34.63
CA PRO A 677 -26.03 -49.04 -34.92
C PRO A 677 -24.65 -49.21 -34.26
N MET A 678 -23.62 -48.63 -34.87
CA MET A 678 -22.27 -48.60 -34.27
C MET A 678 -22.28 -47.60 -33.09
N PRO A 679 -21.93 -48.03 -31.87
CA PRO A 679 -21.92 -47.13 -30.73
C PRO A 679 -20.82 -46.06 -30.88
N PRO A 680 -21.08 -44.80 -30.48
CA PRO A 680 -20.07 -43.75 -30.50
C PRO A 680 -18.90 -44.11 -29.58
N THR A 681 -17.68 -43.71 -29.97
CA THR A 681 -16.51 -43.90 -29.11
C THR A 681 -16.43 -42.75 -28.13
N THR A 682 -16.95 -42.96 -26.92
CA THR A 682 -17.08 -41.95 -25.87
C THR A 682 -15.76 -41.66 -25.14
N GLY A 683 -14.78 -42.58 -25.26
CA GLY A 683 -13.51 -42.50 -24.53
C GLY A 683 -13.65 -42.61 -23.01
N ARG A 684 -14.86 -42.93 -22.51
CA ARG A 684 -15.15 -43.19 -21.10
C ARG A 684 -15.58 -44.64 -20.95
N TRP A 685 -14.80 -45.40 -20.21
CA TRP A 685 -15.05 -46.82 -20.00
C TRP A 685 -16.05 -47.02 -18.87
N ASN A 686 -17.06 -47.85 -19.10
CA ASN A 686 -18.05 -48.25 -18.09
C ASN A 686 -18.64 -49.60 -18.49
N ARG A 687 -18.95 -50.47 -17.51
CA ARG A 687 -19.64 -51.74 -17.76
C ARG A 687 -20.96 -51.59 -18.54
N ALA A 688 -21.67 -50.48 -18.35
CA ALA A 688 -22.95 -50.19 -19.00
C ALA A 688 -22.79 -49.41 -20.31
N ASP A 689 -21.56 -49.08 -20.73
CA ASP A 689 -21.32 -48.38 -21.98
C ASP A 689 -21.24 -49.36 -23.17
N PRO A 690 -22.09 -49.21 -24.21
CA PRO A 690 -22.11 -50.15 -25.33
C PRO A 690 -20.79 -50.16 -26.12
N ASN A 691 -20.00 -49.07 -26.15
CA ASN A 691 -18.67 -49.10 -26.79
C ASN A 691 -17.68 -49.99 -26.03
N THR A 692 -17.76 -49.98 -24.70
CA THR A 692 -16.95 -50.83 -23.80
C THR A 692 -17.27 -52.31 -24.04
N ILE A 693 -18.55 -52.70 -24.03
CA ILE A 693 -18.96 -54.10 -24.29
C ILE A 693 -18.54 -54.54 -25.70
N LEU A 694 -18.70 -53.67 -26.70
CA LEU A 694 -18.26 -53.94 -28.08
C LEU A 694 -16.76 -54.21 -28.16
N ARG A 695 -15.94 -53.45 -27.42
CA ARG A 695 -14.48 -53.65 -27.37
C ARG A 695 -14.11 -54.96 -26.69
N VAL A 696 -14.77 -55.33 -25.59
CA VAL A 696 -14.61 -56.65 -24.96
C VAL A 696 -14.91 -57.76 -25.98
N LEU A 697 -16.02 -57.67 -26.72
CA LEU A 697 -16.36 -58.61 -27.79
C LEU A 697 -15.32 -58.65 -28.92
N CYS A 698 -14.74 -57.51 -29.29
CA CYS A 698 -13.69 -57.44 -30.32
C CYS A 698 -12.40 -58.17 -29.92
N HIS A 699 -12.04 -58.13 -28.64
CA HIS A 699 -10.88 -58.83 -28.08
C HIS A 699 -11.18 -60.26 -27.58
N ARG A 700 -12.45 -60.67 -27.54
CA ARG A 700 -12.89 -62.01 -27.17
C ARG A 700 -12.55 -63.04 -28.26
N ASN A 701 -11.74 -64.04 -27.92
CA ASN A 701 -11.43 -65.16 -28.81
C ASN A 701 -12.49 -66.26 -28.73
N ASP A 702 -13.70 -65.94 -29.16
CA ASP A 702 -14.81 -66.88 -29.26
C ASP A 702 -15.35 -66.92 -30.69
N LYS A 703 -15.77 -68.10 -31.14
CA LYS A 703 -16.41 -68.29 -32.42
C LYS A 703 -17.75 -67.53 -32.49
N ALA A 704 -18.52 -67.47 -31.40
CA ALA A 704 -19.80 -66.76 -31.34
C ALA A 704 -19.59 -65.23 -31.50
N ALA A 705 -18.70 -64.63 -30.72
CA ALA A 705 -18.34 -63.21 -30.82
C ALA A 705 -17.89 -62.84 -32.24
N ASN A 706 -17.01 -63.65 -32.84
CA ASN A 706 -16.50 -63.42 -34.19
C ASN A 706 -17.58 -63.50 -35.28
N GLN A 707 -18.55 -64.39 -35.14
CA GLN A 707 -19.69 -64.49 -36.06
C GLN A 707 -20.63 -63.29 -35.90
N PHE A 708 -20.92 -62.91 -34.67
CA PHE A 708 -21.72 -61.74 -34.34
C PHE A 708 -21.12 -60.45 -34.93
N LEU A 709 -19.87 -60.14 -34.60
CA LEU A 709 -19.18 -58.93 -35.10
C LEU A 709 -19.09 -58.88 -36.63
N LYS A 710 -18.90 -60.03 -37.28
CA LYS A 710 -18.89 -60.13 -38.75
C LYS A 710 -20.28 -59.85 -39.34
N LYS A 711 -21.34 -60.42 -38.76
CA LYS A 711 -22.72 -60.30 -39.25
C LYS A 711 -23.29 -58.90 -39.02
N THR A 712 -23.06 -58.35 -37.83
CA THR A 712 -23.66 -57.08 -37.38
C THR A 712 -22.92 -55.87 -37.96
N PHE A 713 -21.58 -55.86 -37.90
CA PHE A 713 -20.77 -54.67 -38.20
C PHE A 713 -19.76 -54.87 -39.35
N GLN A 714 -19.66 -56.07 -39.93
CA GLN A 714 -18.71 -56.39 -41.01
C GLN A 714 -17.24 -56.09 -40.65
N LEU A 715 -16.87 -56.18 -39.37
CA LEU A 715 -15.51 -55.88 -38.91
C LEU A 715 -14.47 -56.81 -39.55
N ALA A 716 -13.35 -56.23 -39.95
CA ALA A 716 -12.21 -56.95 -40.52
C ALA A 716 -11.56 -57.87 -39.48
N LYS A 717 -10.98 -58.99 -39.94
CA LYS A 717 -10.13 -59.83 -39.09
C LYS A 717 -8.82 -59.12 -38.78
N ARG A 718 -8.28 -59.36 -37.60
CA ARG A 718 -6.88 -59.05 -37.28
C ARG A 718 -5.96 -59.74 -38.30
N LYS A 719 -5.04 -58.96 -38.88
CA LYS A 719 -3.99 -59.46 -39.78
C LYS A 719 -2.86 -60.06 -38.97
#